data_AF-A0A6C2UDF2-F1
#
_entry.id   AF-A0A6C2UDF2-F1
#
_cell.length_a   1.000
_cell.length_b   1.000
_cell.length_c   1.000
_cell.angle_alpha   90.00
_cell.angle_beta   90.00
_cell.angle_gamma   90.00
#
_symmetry.space_group_name_H-M   'P 1'
#
loop_
_entity.id
_entity.type
_entity.pdbx_description
1 polymer ?
#
loop_
_entity_poly.entity_id
_entity_poly.type
_entity_poly.pdbx_seq_one_letter_code
_entity_poly.pdbx_strand_id
1 'polypeptide(L)'
;MIYSKPFLSAITLLFILTAFLPDEASARTKGRELIRNMDYIEATAVNKYNWEDPAAKHMVLDSVQGELTARELEGLKQYLLNAWEPTHNAVNYYFRKRSNSYALEWIYEKDQDLALVNRAIELAQKSIDYRNDNIGNVDPRYTSYKISYDRSVAPVWPNYKELEVYEDGSLGLAPGAGGFAGLDVISVPVRMIASDPSIWEKQYNGNTYLDIALRLAGEAQKTLDYTYRVFVGVDELIRYPDTMQREEWHGGVYIYNRVFPIMSGAIALAEAYEAFGIHPEYVAKIDRVNQAMIDFLLGQMVYFEANGKECVFYPYSDYSRKKNPDQSEDFTHGSFDSRDFQLFYRSGRYGFPERVVHAMANTLVEVADKGNGKFAERLNGKGAVKKGTPISYDGYIWYAAYRPEIYDILIDYTLTNGITRKEGIYDSYCLFEILKLKDTIAKKPKLIYSNSFDDATALEDWIMEGPGHASVQDGKLLLHSRYAKQTQKFRDEGGSETAARDFVEELMRNDVGEEGVKALTVDGKFQNAHFVLWNKNPAPENYIFECDFQSLNTYPLHMIMFSHLGLGGESVFDPGLKPRNGIAGRYTKGDLVGYRISYFHPQRETSNLRKSPEKKILITGGDGTDENPDRVHKLRITKIGNKVEWTINGKKSFTYIEENPEKVLGGGYFAIRLMNPAMGLYDNVKIYALDG
;
A
#
# COMPACT_ATOMS: atom_id res chain seq x y z
N MET A 1 40.28 12.20 -71.84
CA MET A 1 39.46 11.17 -71.14
C MET A 1 39.89 11.15 -69.70
N ILE A 2 39.13 11.81 -68.84
CA ILE A 2 39.41 11.99 -67.42
C ILE A 2 38.21 11.40 -66.70
N TYR A 3 38.42 10.50 -65.74
CA TYR A 3 37.69 10.53 -64.48
C TYR A 3 38.47 9.78 -63.39
N SER A 4 38.85 10.57 -62.40
CA SER A 4 39.39 10.22 -61.09
C SER A 4 38.24 9.94 -60.09
N LYS A 5 38.49 9.05 -59.12
CA LYS A 5 37.79 8.98 -57.80
C LYS A 5 37.94 10.35 -57.04
N PRO A 6 37.28 10.68 -55.88
CA PRO A 6 36.65 9.82 -54.83
C PRO A 6 35.43 10.43 -54.02
N PHE A 7 35.00 9.76 -52.94
CA PHE A 7 34.28 10.21 -51.70
C PHE A 7 32.76 10.54 -51.64
N LEU A 8 32.02 9.89 -50.70
CA LEU A 8 31.04 10.39 -49.68
C LEU A 8 30.27 9.16 -49.09
N SER A 9 30.43 8.74 -47.82
CA SER A 9 29.79 9.14 -46.54
C SER A 9 28.26 8.94 -46.41
N ALA A 10 27.85 8.44 -45.23
CA ALA A 10 26.52 8.05 -44.76
C ALA A 10 25.42 9.16 -44.76
N ILE A 11 24.14 8.72 -44.59
CA ILE A 11 22.94 9.37 -43.99
C ILE A 11 21.65 9.23 -44.84
N THR A 12 20.78 8.31 -44.39
CA THR A 12 19.35 8.50 -44.01
C THR A 12 18.22 8.57 -45.06
N LEU A 13 17.25 7.66 -44.84
CA LEU A 13 15.78 7.79 -44.88
C LEU A 13 14.99 7.65 -46.21
N LEU A 14 13.92 6.85 -46.04
CA LEU A 14 12.52 7.10 -46.43
C LEU A 14 11.97 6.34 -47.65
N PHE A 15 10.80 5.73 -47.39
CA PHE A 15 9.70 5.38 -48.27
C PHE A 15 9.57 3.97 -48.90
N ILE A 16 8.42 3.36 -48.56
CA ILE A 16 7.53 2.46 -49.32
C ILE A 16 7.55 0.98 -48.91
N LEU A 17 6.50 0.60 -48.16
CA LEU A 17 5.56 -0.44 -48.59
C LEU A 17 4.18 -0.19 -47.95
N THR A 18 3.45 0.72 -48.58
CA THR A 18 2.00 0.85 -48.51
C THR A 18 1.39 -0.11 -49.54
N ALA A 19 0.61 -1.09 -49.09
CA ALA A 19 -0.37 -1.78 -49.91
C ALA A 19 -1.74 -1.65 -49.22
N PHE A 20 -2.58 -0.79 -49.79
CA PHE A 20 -4.03 -0.64 -49.59
C PHE A 20 -4.59 -0.67 -48.16
N LEU A 21 -4.36 0.41 -47.42
CA LEU A 21 -5.39 0.95 -46.52
C LEU A 21 -5.66 2.40 -46.97
N PRO A 22 -6.92 2.87 -46.97
CA PRO A 22 -7.18 4.29 -47.20
C PRO A 22 -6.38 5.09 -46.17
N ASP A 23 -5.94 6.30 -46.55
CA ASP A 23 -5.42 7.33 -45.66
C ASP A 23 -6.12 7.24 -44.30
N GLU A 24 -5.40 7.18 -43.17
CA GLU A 24 -5.98 6.85 -41.85
C GLU A 24 -7.18 7.77 -41.50
N ALA A 25 -7.16 9.00 -42.02
CA ALA A 25 -8.25 9.96 -41.97
C ALA A 25 -9.46 9.61 -42.87
N SER A 26 -9.23 9.07 -44.06
CA SER A 26 -10.26 8.56 -45.00
C SER A 26 -10.93 7.27 -44.49
N ALA A 27 -10.16 6.35 -43.88
CA ALA A 27 -10.69 5.14 -43.25
C ALA A 27 -11.54 5.45 -42.00
N ARG A 28 -11.09 6.39 -41.15
CA ARG A 28 -11.87 6.88 -40.00
C ARG A 28 -13.16 7.59 -40.43
N THR A 29 -13.14 8.34 -41.54
CA THR A 29 -14.35 9.02 -42.06
C THR A 29 -15.39 8.02 -42.57
N LYS A 30 -14.99 6.94 -43.27
CA LYS A 30 -15.92 5.89 -43.73
C LYS A 30 -16.49 5.03 -42.59
N GLY A 31 -15.72 4.79 -41.53
CA GLY A 31 -16.20 4.08 -40.34
C GLY A 31 -17.32 4.80 -39.59
N ARG A 32 -17.35 6.14 -39.65
CA ARG A 32 -18.39 6.96 -38.98
C ARG A 32 -19.79 6.72 -39.52
N GLU A 33 -19.94 6.62 -40.84
CA GLU A 33 -21.23 6.43 -41.51
C GLU A 33 -21.86 5.05 -41.21
N LEU A 34 -21.02 4.08 -40.80
CA LEU A 34 -21.42 2.71 -40.51
C LEU A 34 -21.86 2.51 -39.04
N ILE A 35 -21.62 3.50 -38.18
CA ILE A 35 -22.01 3.44 -36.78
C ILE A 35 -23.35 4.14 -36.59
N ARG A 36 -24.31 3.40 -36.00
CA ARG A 36 -25.63 3.92 -35.72
C ARG A 36 -25.53 5.13 -34.78
N ASN A 37 -26.08 6.27 -35.21
CA ASN A 37 -26.15 7.51 -34.45
C ASN A 37 -24.80 8.04 -33.93
N MET A 38 -23.73 7.92 -34.71
CA MET A 38 -22.40 8.44 -34.34
C MET A 38 -22.44 9.93 -33.93
N ASP A 39 -23.20 10.78 -34.63
CA ASP A 39 -23.29 12.20 -34.30
C ASP A 39 -23.90 12.44 -32.91
N TYR A 40 -24.87 11.62 -32.50
CA TYR A 40 -25.43 11.66 -31.15
C TYR A 40 -24.37 11.25 -30.12
N ILE A 41 -23.67 10.13 -30.37
CA ILE A 41 -22.61 9.62 -29.50
C ILE A 41 -21.51 10.66 -29.28
N GLU A 42 -21.13 11.40 -30.32
CA GLU A 42 -20.13 12.46 -30.20
C GLU A 42 -20.66 13.70 -29.50
N ALA A 43 -21.91 14.10 -29.77
CA ALA A 43 -22.55 15.24 -29.13
C ALA A 43 -22.79 15.02 -27.63
N THR A 44 -23.01 13.78 -27.20
CA THR A 44 -23.21 13.40 -25.79
C THR A 44 -21.98 12.81 -25.13
N ALA A 45 -20.84 12.76 -25.82
CA ALA A 45 -19.60 12.29 -25.24
C ALA A 45 -19.20 13.17 -24.06
N VAL A 46 -19.13 12.56 -22.88
CA VAL A 46 -18.61 13.23 -21.69
C VAL A 46 -17.18 13.69 -21.98
N ASN A 47 -17.00 15.00 -21.87
CA ASN A 47 -15.88 15.75 -22.42
C ASN A 47 -14.53 15.31 -21.84
N LYS A 48 -13.42 15.71 -22.47
CA LYS A 48 -12.08 15.18 -22.19
C LYS A 48 -11.66 15.34 -20.72
N TYR A 49 -12.19 16.36 -20.03
CA TYR A 49 -11.79 16.75 -18.67
C TYR A 49 -12.97 16.76 -17.69
N ASN A 50 -12.73 16.43 -16.42
CA ASN A 50 -13.82 16.26 -15.45
C ASN A 50 -14.39 17.55 -14.89
N TRP A 51 -13.68 18.68 -14.98
CA TRP A 51 -14.22 19.99 -14.59
C TRP A 51 -15.33 20.51 -15.51
N GLU A 52 -15.59 19.84 -16.64
CA GLU A 52 -16.73 20.13 -17.53
C GLU A 52 -18.00 19.34 -17.12
N ASP A 53 -17.88 18.43 -16.15
CA ASP A 53 -19.01 17.77 -15.51
C ASP A 53 -19.76 18.80 -14.63
N PRO A 54 -21.07 19.00 -14.78
CA PRO A 54 -21.82 19.93 -13.94
C PRO A 54 -21.69 19.67 -12.43
N ALA A 55 -21.42 18.42 -12.03
CA ALA A 55 -21.18 18.06 -10.63
C ALA A 55 -19.84 18.57 -10.11
N ALA A 56 -18.88 18.89 -10.98
CA ALA A 56 -17.55 19.35 -10.58
C ALA A 56 -17.56 20.66 -9.79
N LYS A 57 -18.64 21.46 -9.90
CA LYS A 57 -18.86 22.66 -9.09
C LYS A 57 -18.86 22.40 -7.57
N HIS A 58 -19.11 21.16 -7.14
CA HIS A 58 -19.11 20.77 -5.74
C HIS A 58 -17.70 20.52 -5.17
N MET A 59 -16.73 20.28 -6.04
CA MET A 59 -15.37 19.95 -5.63
C MET A 59 -14.66 21.16 -5.01
N VAL A 60 -13.99 20.91 -3.87
CA VAL A 60 -13.26 21.91 -3.10
C VAL A 60 -11.91 21.35 -2.68
N LEU A 61 -10.90 22.22 -2.66
CA LEU A 61 -9.62 22.00 -2.02
C LEU A 61 -9.33 23.20 -1.13
N ASP A 62 -9.31 23.02 0.19
CA ASP A 62 -9.01 24.10 1.14
C ASP A 62 -7.49 24.33 1.20
N SER A 63 -6.71 23.26 1.23
CA SER A 63 -5.24 23.29 1.17
C SER A 63 -4.69 22.00 0.56
N VAL A 64 -3.60 22.11 -0.19
CA VAL A 64 -2.88 20.97 -0.79
C VAL A 64 -2.21 20.11 0.29
N GLN A 65 -1.81 20.73 1.40
CA GLN A 65 -1.16 20.09 2.54
C GLN A 65 -2.01 20.20 3.81
N GLY A 66 -1.75 19.31 4.77
CA GLY A 66 -2.46 19.23 6.05
C GLY A 66 -3.61 18.23 6.04
N GLU A 67 -4.40 18.26 7.11
CA GLU A 67 -5.51 17.32 7.31
C GLU A 67 -6.61 17.47 6.26
N LEU A 68 -7.25 16.34 5.96
CA LEU A 68 -8.46 16.30 5.13
C LEU A 68 -9.60 17.01 5.85
N THR A 69 -10.23 18.02 5.21
CA THR A 69 -11.32 18.77 5.85
C THR A 69 -12.69 18.12 5.58
N ALA A 70 -13.65 18.34 6.47
CA ALA A 70 -15.05 17.90 6.26
C ALA A 70 -15.67 18.51 4.99
N ARG A 71 -15.26 19.73 4.63
CA ARG A 71 -15.73 20.42 3.41
C ARG A 71 -15.17 19.78 2.14
N GLU A 72 -13.90 19.38 2.15
CA GLU A 72 -13.28 18.65 1.05
C GLU A 72 -13.96 17.29 0.82
N LEU A 73 -14.22 16.55 1.91
CA LEU A 73 -14.90 15.27 1.86
C LEU A 73 -16.35 15.41 1.33
N GLU A 74 -17.12 16.34 1.89
CA GLU A 74 -18.50 16.59 1.46
C GLU A 74 -18.56 17.08 0.00
N GLY A 75 -17.61 17.92 -0.44
CA GLY A 75 -17.53 18.37 -1.83
C GLY A 75 -17.28 17.23 -2.81
N LEU A 76 -16.37 16.29 -2.48
CA LEU A 76 -16.14 15.10 -3.30
C LEU A 76 -17.34 14.16 -3.28
N LYS A 77 -17.99 13.97 -2.14
CA LYS A 77 -19.23 13.19 -2.01
C LYS A 77 -20.33 13.73 -2.92
N GLN A 78 -20.60 15.03 -2.86
CA GLN A 78 -21.60 15.67 -3.72
C GLN A 78 -21.22 15.58 -5.21
N TYR A 79 -19.95 15.65 -5.55
CA TYR A 79 -19.50 15.37 -6.92
C TYR A 79 -19.88 13.95 -7.35
N LEU A 80 -19.55 12.92 -6.56
CA LEU A 80 -19.77 11.53 -6.93
C LEU A 80 -21.26 11.14 -7.00
N LEU A 81 -22.07 11.65 -6.07
CA LEU A 81 -23.52 11.44 -6.08
C LEU A 81 -24.20 12.04 -7.32
N ASN A 82 -23.63 13.11 -7.89
CA ASN A 82 -24.21 13.82 -9.03
C ASN A 82 -23.43 13.63 -10.34
N ALA A 83 -22.35 12.84 -10.35
CA ALA A 83 -21.49 12.66 -11.51
C ALA A 83 -22.26 12.02 -12.68
N TRP A 84 -21.89 12.40 -13.90
CA TRP A 84 -22.57 11.96 -15.13
C TRP A 84 -22.56 10.42 -15.30
N GLU A 85 -23.71 9.83 -15.67
CA GLU A 85 -23.89 8.39 -15.99
C GLU A 85 -23.46 7.96 -17.41
N PRO A 86 -22.73 6.84 -17.58
CA PRO A 86 -22.32 6.40 -18.91
C PRO A 86 -23.51 5.98 -19.78
N THR A 87 -23.51 6.39 -21.04
CA THR A 87 -24.41 5.85 -22.09
C THR A 87 -23.64 5.29 -23.29
N HIS A 88 -22.30 5.35 -23.26
CA HIS A 88 -21.40 4.77 -24.26
C HIS A 88 -19.94 4.93 -23.82
N ASN A 89 -19.02 4.14 -24.39
CA ASN A 89 -17.58 4.27 -24.13
C ASN A 89 -16.84 5.16 -25.14
N ALA A 90 -17.47 6.26 -25.61
CA ALA A 90 -16.75 7.21 -26.46
C ALA A 90 -15.63 7.86 -25.65
N VAL A 91 -14.53 8.20 -26.33
CA VAL A 91 -13.34 8.85 -25.73
C VAL A 91 -12.85 8.15 -24.45
N ASN A 92 -12.99 6.81 -24.39
CA ASN A 92 -12.60 5.96 -23.26
C ASN A 92 -13.20 6.42 -21.91
N TYR A 93 -14.52 6.67 -21.86
CA TYR A 93 -15.22 7.06 -20.62
C TYR A 93 -14.84 6.17 -19.44
N TYR A 94 -15.00 4.84 -19.57
CA TYR A 94 -14.80 3.92 -18.44
C TYR A 94 -13.34 3.92 -17.97
N PHE A 95 -12.40 3.92 -18.92
CA PHE A 95 -10.97 4.02 -18.61
C PHE A 95 -10.64 5.24 -17.75
N ARG A 96 -11.25 6.38 -18.09
CA ARG A 96 -11.02 7.64 -17.39
C ARG A 96 -11.73 7.63 -16.04
N LYS A 97 -13.01 7.29 -16.01
CA LYS A 97 -13.91 7.41 -14.85
C LYS A 97 -13.83 6.26 -13.84
N ARG A 98 -13.07 5.18 -14.09
CA ARG A 98 -12.95 4.04 -13.16
C ARG A 98 -12.57 4.43 -11.73
N SER A 99 -11.75 5.48 -11.56
CA SER A 99 -11.36 5.97 -10.22
C SER A 99 -12.54 6.49 -9.40
N ASN A 100 -13.64 6.90 -10.03
CA ASN A 100 -14.82 7.38 -9.31
C ASN A 100 -15.46 6.25 -8.48
N SER A 101 -15.39 5.00 -8.93
CA SER A 101 -15.91 3.86 -8.17
C SER A 101 -15.09 3.64 -6.89
N TYR A 102 -13.76 3.70 -6.98
CA TYR A 102 -12.89 3.67 -5.80
C TYR A 102 -13.05 4.91 -4.91
N ALA A 103 -13.41 6.06 -5.47
CA ALA A 103 -13.71 7.24 -4.68
C ALA A 103 -15.04 7.11 -3.91
N LEU A 104 -16.08 6.51 -4.53
CA LEU A 104 -17.34 6.18 -3.86
C LEU A 104 -17.10 5.25 -2.66
N GLU A 105 -16.34 4.19 -2.88
CA GLU A 105 -15.93 3.25 -1.82
C GLU A 105 -15.14 3.94 -0.71
N TRP A 106 -14.11 4.72 -1.07
CA TRP A 106 -13.25 5.40 -0.09
C TRP A 106 -14.01 6.40 0.80
N ILE A 107 -15.06 7.05 0.29
CA ILE A 107 -15.94 7.90 1.13
C ILE A 107 -16.87 7.03 1.96
N TYR A 108 -17.47 5.99 1.38
CA TYR A 108 -18.38 5.08 2.08
C TYR A 108 -17.71 4.45 3.30
N GLU A 109 -16.44 4.04 3.19
CA GLU A 109 -15.66 3.52 4.32
C GLU A 109 -15.60 4.48 5.52
N LYS A 110 -15.77 5.79 5.29
CA LYS A 110 -15.69 6.83 6.33
C LYS A 110 -17.03 7.21 6.91
N ASP A 111 -18.06 7.34 6.09
CA ASP A 111 -19.36 7.89 6.50
C ASP A 111 -20.51 6.88 6.52
N GLN A 112 -20.31 5.69 5.92
CA GLN A 112 -21.29 4.61 5.79
C GLN A 112 -22.64 5.08 5.21
N ASP A 113 -22.63 6.11 4.36
CA ASP A 113 -23.85 6.63 3.73
C ASP A 113 -24.31 5.72 2.57
N LEU A 114 -25.47 5.10 2.75
CA LEU A 114 -26.07 4.22 1.74
C LEU A 114 -26.38 4.93 0.41
N ALA A 115 -26.48 6.27 0.38
CA ALA A 115 -26.62 7.00 -0.88
C ALA A 115 -25.42 6.75 -1.83
N LEU A 116 -24.22 6.55 -1.29
CA LEU A 116 -23.02 6.23 -2.07
C LEU A 116 -23.11 4.81 -2.66
N VAL A 117 -23.55 3.83 -1.87
CA VAL A 117 -23.76 2.45 -2.33
C VAL A 117 -24.85 2.40 -3.40
N ASN A 118 -25.96 3.11 -3.19
CA ASN A 118 -27.05 3.22 -4.17
C ASN A 118 -26.55 3.82 -5.47
N ARG A 119 -25.76 4.89 -5.40
CA ARG A 119 -25.18 5.50 -6.60
C ARG A 119 -24.22 4.56 -7.32
N ALA A 120 -23.41 3.81 -6.57
CA ALA A 120 -22.50 2.81 -7.13
C ALA A 120 -23.27 1.70 -7.87
N ILE A 121 -24.39 1.22 -7.30
CA ILE A 121 -25.30 0.25 -7.94
C ILE A 121 -25.91 0.82 -9.23
N GLU A 122 -26.40 2.06 -9.21
CA GLU A 122 -26.99 2.71 -10.39
C GLU A 122 -25.98 2.80 -11.54
N LEU A 123 -24.74 3.23 -11.24
CA LEU A 123 -23.67 3.31 -12.23
C LEU A 123 -23.27 1.93 -12.76
N ALA A 124 -23.23 0.91 -11.91
CA ALA A 124 -22.95 -0.47 -12.31
C ALA A 124 -24.03 -1.00 -13.27
N GLN A 125 -25.30 -0.85 -12.91
CA GLN A 125 -26.43 -1.28 -13.73
C GLN A 125 -26.44 -0.57 -15.08
N LYS A 126 -26.22 0.75 -15.07
CA LYS A 126 -26.10 1.53 -16.30
C LYS A 126 -24.94 1.06 -17.17
N SER A 127 -23.80 0.73 -16.57
CA SER A 127 -22.66 0.18 -17.30
C SER A 127 -22.98 -1.17 -17.93
N ILE A 128 -23.74 -2.03 -17.24
CA ILE A 128 -24.20 -3.32 -17.76
C ILE A 128 -25.17 -3.11 -18.93
N ASP A 129 -26.14 -2.20 -18.79
CA ASP A 129 -27.12 -1.90 -19.85
C ASP A 129 -26.41 -1.45 -21.13
N TYR A 130 -25.41 -0.56 -21.01
CA TYR A 130 -24.64 -0.02 -22.14
C TYR A 130 -23.39 -0.83 -22.49
N ARG A 131 -23.29 -2.08 -22.01
CA ARG A 131 -22.27 -3.06 -22.45
C ARG A 131 -22.67 -3.65 -23.80
N ASN A 132 -21.69 -3.98 -24.64
CA ASN A 132 -21.93 -4.30 -26.07
C ASN A 132 -22.88 -5.49 -26.29
N ASP A 133 -22.92 -6.45 -25.38
CA ASP A 133 -23.86 -7.60 -25.37
C ASP A 133 -25.31 -7.22 -25.03
N ASN A 134 -25.53 -6.08 -24.39
CA ASN A 134 -26.85 -5.62 -23.93
C ASN A 134 -27.38 -4.40 -24.71
N ILE A 135 -26.49 -3.50 -25.13
CA ILE A 135 -26.81 -2.14 -25.57
C ILE A 135 -27.87 -2.09 -26.69
N GLY A 136 -27.83 -3.01 -27.64
CA GLY A 136 -28.78 -3.07 -28.75
C GLY A 136 -30.21 -3.43 -28.33
N ASN A 137 -30.41 -4.00 -27.14
CA ASN A 137 -31.71 -4.40 -26.61
C ASN A 137 -32.32 -3.33 -25.67
N VAL A 138 -31.48 -2.48 -25.06
CA VAL A 138 -31.91 -1.50 -24.05
C VAL A 138 -32.06 -0.09 -24.60
N ASP A 139 -31.36 0.24 -25.69
CA ASP A 139 -31.38 1.57 -26.27
C ASP A 139 -31.38 1.52 -27.80
N PRO A 140 -32.51 1.84 -28.45
CA PRO A 140 -32.66 1.72 -29.91
C PRO A 140 -31.74 2.66 -30.69
N ARG A 141 -31.09 3.63 -30.01
CA ARG A 141 -30.11 4.51 -30.64
C ARG A 141 -28.79 3.80 -30.94
N TYR A 142 -28.55 2.63 -30.36
CA TYR A 142 -27.29 1.91 -30.47
C TYR A 142 -27.49 0.55 -31.16
N THR A 143 -26.37 -0.09 -31.47
CA THR A 143 -26.31 -1.43 -32.04
C THR A 143 -25.16 -2.17 -31.38
N SER A 144 -25.33 -3.48 -31.14
CA SER A 144 -24.25 -4.37 -30.74
C SER A 144 -23.36 -4.69 -31.94
N TYR A 145 -22.04 -4.58 -31.77
CA TYR A 145 -21.08 -4.89 -32.82
C TYR A 145 -20.28 -6.15 -32.48
N LYS A 146 -19.85 -6.88 -33.51
CA LYS A 146 -18.90 -7.98 -33.33
C LYS A 146 -17.55 -7.41 -32.89
N ILE A 147 -16.82 -8.17 -32.08
CA ILE A 147 -15.46 -7.82 -31.65
C ILE A 147 -14.46 -8.44 -32.62
N SER A 148 -13.43 -7.69 -33.02
CA SER A 148 -12.47 -8.10 -34.05
C SER A 148 -11.60 -9.30 -33.74
N TYR A 149 -11.47 -9.67 -32.48
CA TYR A 149 -10.66 -10.82 -32.09
C TYR A 149 -11.34 -12.17 -32.34
N ASP A 150 -12.60 -12.36 -31.96
CA ASP A 150 -13.28 -13.67 -32.08
C ASP A 150 -14.60 -13.60 -32.85
N ARG A 151 -14.89 -12.45 -33.46
CA ARG A 151 -16.10 -12.16 -34.24
C ARG A 151 -17.40 -12.40 -33.47
N SER A 152 -17.37 -12.34 -32.14
CA SER A 152 -18.54 -12.46 -31.27
C SER A 152 -19.05 -11.09 -30.80
N VAL A 153 -20.33 -11.03 -30.40
CA VAL A 153 -20.82 -9.90 -29.59
C VAL A 153 -20.41 -10.19 -28.14
N ALA A 154 -19.39 -9.47 -27.66
CA ALA A 154 -18.76 -9.75 -26.37
C ALA A 154 -19.25 -8.84 -25.23
N PRO A 155 -19.19 -9.31 -23.95
CA PRO A 155 -19.54 -8.54 -22.76
C PRO A 155 -18.47 -7.51 -22.37
N VAL A 156 -18.25 -6.52 -23.25
CA VAL A 156 -17.21 -5.48 -23.14
C VAL A 156 -17.75 -4.12 -23.54
N TRP A 157 -16.98 -3.05 -23.31
CA TRP A 157 -17.32 -1.68 -23.68
C TRP A 157 -16.40 -1.16 -24.79
N PRO A 158 -16.68 -1.47 -26.05
CA PRO A 158 -15.83 -1.06 -27.15
C PRO A 158 -15.88 0.45 -27.37
N ASN A 159 -14.76 1.03 -27.81
CA ASN A 159 -14.72 2.44 -28.21
C ASN A 159 -15.20 2.54 -29.66
N TYR A 160 -16.29 3.29 -29.87
CA TYR A 160 -16.92 3.48 -31.19
C TYR A 160 -16.03 4.23 -32.21
N LYS A 161 -14.81 4.65 -31.87
CA LYS A 161 -13.85 5.22 -32.82
C LYS A 161 -12.96 4.19 -33.52
N GLU A 162 -12.99 2.93 -33.08
CA GLU A 162 -12.13 1.86 -33.58
C GLU A 162 -12.96 0.78 -34.32
N LEU A 163 -13.71 1.21 -35.35
CA LEU A 163 -14.44 0.29 -36.24
C LEU A 163 -13.50 -0.29 -37.29
N GLU A 164 -13.54 -1.61 -37.44
CA GLU A 164 -12.88 -2.41 -38.45
C GLU A 164 -13.92 -2.98 -39.41
N VAL A 165 -13.58 -3.02 -40.69
CA VAL A 165 -14.36 -3.69 -41.73
C VAL A 165 -13.59 -4.94 -42.12
N TYR A 166 -14.18 -6.11 -41.92
CA TYR A 166 -13.53 -7.37 -42.27
C TYR A 166 -13.57 -7.61 -43.79
N GLU A 167 -12.74 -8.54 -44.27
CA GLU A 167 -12.68 -8.91 -45.71
C GLU A 167 -14.02 -9.36 -46.29
N ASP A 168 -14.90 -9.95 -45.46
CA ASP A 168 -16.25 -10.37 -45.85
C ASP A 168 -17.29 -9.23 -45.85
N GLY A 169 -16.85 -7.99 -45.59
CA GLY A 169 -17.69 -6.80 -45.53
C GLY A 169 -18.47 -6.64 -44.23
N SER A 170 -18.36 -7.57 -43.28
CA SER A 170 -18.98 -7.39 -41.97
C SER A 170 -18.23 -6.35 -41.13
N LEU A 171 -18.90 -5.82 -40.11
CA LEU A 171 -18.36 -4.77 -39.24
C LEU A 171 -17.97 -5.36 -37.88
N GLY A 172 -16.86 -4.88 -37.33
CA GLY A 172 -16.51 -5.15 -35.95
C GLY A 172 -15.82 -3.97 -35.29
N LEU A 173 -15.88 -3.94 -33.97
CA LEU A 173 -15.08 -3.01 -33.18
C LEU A 173 -13.79 -3.72 -32.78
N ALA A 174 -12.69 -2.99 -32.76
CA ALA A 174 -11.45 -3.42 -32.14
C ALA A 174 -11.44 -2.96 -30.68
N PRO A 175 -11.90 -3.76 -29.71
CA PRO A 175 -11.85 -3.34 -28.33
C PRO A 175 -10.40 -3.45 -27.86
N GLY A 176 -9.82 -2.38 -27.32
CA GLY A 176 -8.61 -2.54 -26.52
C GLY A 176 -8.89 -3.38 -25.26
N ALA A 177 -7.86 -3.87 -24.56
CA ALA A 177 -7.99 -4.30 -23.16
C ALA A 177 -8.52 -3.14 -22.26
N GLY A 178 -8.33 -1.89 -22.68
CA GLY A 178 -8.99 -0.72 -22.09
C GLY A 178 -10.52 -0.65 -22.32
N GLY A 179 -11.06 -1.44 -23.25
CA GLY A 179 -12.51 -1.65 -23.42
C GLY A 179 -13.15 -2.50 -22.32
N PHE A 180 -12.35 -2.98 -21.37
CA PHE A 180 -12.78 -3.73 -20.19
C PHE A 180 -12.78 -2.86 -18.93
N ALA A 181 -12.37 -1.59 -19.02
CA ALA A 181 -12.29 -0.68 -17.88
C ALA A 181 -13.63 -0.35 -17.22
N GLY A 182 -14.77 -0.81 -17.79
CA GLY A 182 -16.06 -0.77 -17.10
C GLY A 182 -16.17 -1.82 -15.99
N LEU A 183 -15.24 -2.77 -15.91
CA LEU A 183 -15.24 -3.83 -14.90
C LEU A 183 -15.18 -3.25 -13.49
N ASP A 184 -14.29 -2.28 -13.22
CA ASP A 184 -14.22 -1.59 -11.92
C ASP A 184 -15.56 -0.94 -11.52
N VAL A 185 -16.31 -0.44 -12.50
CA VAL A 185 -17.61 0.21 -12.25
C VAL A 185 -18.66 -0.80 -11.78
N ILE A 186 -18.47 -2.09 -12.07
CA ILE A 186 -19.33 -3.17 -11.58
C ILE A 186 -18.76 -3.79 -10.31
N SER A 187 -17.47 -4.16 -10.29
CA SER A 187 -16.89 -4.98 -9.23
C SER A 187 -16.63 -4.22 -7.93
N VAL A 188 -16.32 -2.91 -7.98
CA VAL A 188 -16.13 -2.11 -6.76
C VAL A 188 -17.44 -1.99 -5.94
N PRO A 189 -18.62 -1.68 -6.52
CA PRO A 189 -19.88 -1.74 -5.78
C PRO A 189 -20.17 -3.11 -5.14
N VAL A 190 -19.79 -4.20 -5.81
CA VAL A 190 -19.91 -5.56 -5.25
C VAL A 190 -19.04 -5.68 -3.99
N ARG A 191 -17.79 -5.23 -4.05
CA ARG A 191 -16.88 -5.21 -2.89
C ARG A 191 -17.37 -4.30 -1.78
N MET A 192 -17.88 -3.11 -2.09
CA MET A 192 -18.46 -2.20 -1.09
C MET A 192 -19.55 -2.89 -0.26
N ILE A 193 -20.44 -3.64 -0.91
CA ILE A 193 -21.50 -4.40 -0.22
C ILE A 193 -20.92 -5.62 0.51
N ALA A 194 -20.00 -6.35 -0.11
CA ALA A 194 -19.39 -7.54 0.48
C ALA A 194 -18.63 -7.22 1.78
N SER A 195 -17.94 -6.08 1.82
CA SER A 195 -17.17 -5.60 2.97
C SER A 195 -18.03 -5.06 4.11
N ASP A 196 -19.34 -4.89 3.90
CA ASP A 196 -20.29 -4.46 4.94
C ASP A 196 -21.49 -5.41 5.08
N PRO A 197 -21.33 -6.50 5.86
CA PRO A 197 -22.43 -7.41 6.16
C PRO A 197 -23.64 -6.77 6.85
N SER A 198 -23.49 -5.58 7.46
CA SER A 198 -24.58 -4.91 8.17
C SER A 198 -25.68 -4.39 7.24
N ILE A 199 -25.41 -4.27 5.94
CA ILE A 199 -26.35 -3.76 4.95
C ILE A 199 -26.99 -4.87 4.10
N TRP A 200 -26.52 -6.12 4.19
CA TRP A 200 -26.94 -7.22 3.31
C TRP A 200 -28.45 -7.40 3.23
N GLU A 201 -29.14 -7.40 4.37
CA GLU A 201 -30.60 -7.58 4.47
C GLU A 201 -31.40 -6.30 4.21
N LYS A 202 -30.74 -5.14 4.13
CA LYS A 202 -31.42 -3.87 3.78
C LYS A 202 -31.87 -3.93 2.32
N GLN A 203 -32.89 -3.17 1.97
CA GLN A 203 -33.46 -3.18 0.63
C GLN A 203 -33.18 -1.90 -0.15
N TYR A 204 -32.93 -2.07 -1.45
CA TYR A 204 -32.90 -1.01 -2.44
C TYR A 204 -33.66 -1.47 -3.68
N ASN A 205 -34.62 -0.67 -4.14
CA ASN A 205 -35.52 -1.00 -5.26
C ASN A 205 -36.15 -2.41 -5.16
N GLY A 206 -36.60 -2.79 -3.97
CA GLY A 206 -37.32 -4.04 -3.71
C GLY A 206 -36.44 -5.31 -3.68
N ASN A 207 -35.11 -5.18 -3.70
CA ASN A 207 -34.17 -6.29 -3.58
C ASN A 207 -33.23 -6.06 -2.40
N THR A 208 -32.73 -7.12 -1.78
CA THR A 208 -31.69 -6.98 -0.76
C THR A 208 -30.38 -6.50 -1.39
N TYR A 209 -29.51 -5.80 -0.62
CA TYR A 209 -28.19 -5.43 -1.13
C TYR A 209 -27.37 -6.66 -1.48
N LEU A 210 -27.50 -7.75 -0.73
CA LEU A 210 -26.84 -9.02 -1.03
C LEU A 210 -27.27 -9.57 -2.40
N ASP A 211 -28.58 -9.63 -2.67
CA ASP A 211 -29.09 -10.10 -3.97
C ASP A 211 -28.60 -9.23 -5.13
N ILE A 212 -28.56 -7.91 -4.92
CA ILE A 212 -28.02 -6.96 -5.90
C ILE A 212 -26.53 -7.26 -6.15
N ALA A 213 -25.74 -7.36 -5.09
CA ALA A 213 -24.30 -7.61 -5.19
C ALA A 213 -23.99 -8.92 -5.90
N LEU A 214 -24.71 -10.02 -5.59
CA LEU A 214 -24.51 -11.31 -6.24
C LEU A 214 -24.85 -11.27 -7.74
N ARG A 215 -25.89 -10.54 -8.14
CA ARG A 215 -26.21 -10.34 -9.57
C ARG A 215 -25.14 -9.52 -10.29
N LEU A 216 -24.69 -8.42 -9.68
CA LEU A 216 -23.61 -7.60 -10.24
C LEU A 216 -22.29 -8.39 -10.34
N ALA A 217 -21.97 -9.22 -9.35
CA ALA A 217 -20.81 -10.10 -9.36
C ALA A 217 -20.86 -11.07 -10.55
N GLY A 218 -22.03 -11.68 -10.81
CA GLY A 218 -22.24 -12.53 -11.98
C GLY A 218 -22.03 -11.78 -13.30
N GLU A 219 -22.48 -10.53 -13.41
CA GLU A 219 -22.25 -9.70 -14.61
C GLU A 219 -20.77 -9.31 -14.78
N ALA A 220 -20.05 -9.01 -13.70
CA ALA A 220 -18.60 -8.79 -13.72
C ALA A 220 -17.84 -10.06 -14.15
N GLN A 221 -18.23 -11.22 -13.62
CA GLN A 221 -17.62 -12.50 -13.95
C GLN A 221 -17.77 -12.84 -15.43
N LYS A 222 -18.93 -12.57 -16.05
CA LYS A 222 -19.12 -12.75 -17.50
C LYS A 222 -18.07 -12.01 -18.33
N THR A 223 -17.74 -10.78 -17.94
CA THR A 223 -16.69 -9.99 -18.60
C THR A 223 -15.31 -10.60 -18.38
N LEU A 224 -14.98 -11.04 -17.16
CA LEU A 224 -13.68 -11.69 -16.88
C LEU A 224 -13.52 -13.05 -17.58
N ASP A 225 -14.54 -13.89 -17.57
CA ASP A 225 -14.53 -15.19 -18.24
C ASP A 225 -14.28 -15.04 -19.73
N TYR A 226 -14.95 -14.07 -20.37
CA TYR A 226 -14.67 -13.72 -21.77
C TYR A 226 -13.22 -13.26 -21.95
N THR A 227 -12.74 -12.37 -21.07
CA THR A 227 -11.38 -11.83 -21.15
C THR A 227 -10.34 -12.93 -21.04
N TYR A 228 -10.48 -13.82 -20.06
CA TYR A 228 -9.52 -14.90 -19.82
C TYR A 228 -9.57 -15.94 -20.92
N ARG A 229 -10.75 -16.26 -21.45
CA ARG A 229 -10.88 -17.17 -22.60
C ARG A 229 -10.17 -16.64 -23.85
N VAL A 230 -10.23 -15.34 -24.10
CA VAL A 230 -9.72 -14.75 -25.36
C VAL A 230 -8.26 -14.30 -25.26
N PHE A 231 -7.83 -13.75 -24.12
CA PHE A 231 -6.54 -13.08 -24.01
C PHE A 231 -5.54 -13.77 -23.09
N VAL A 232 -5.96 -14.67 -22.20
CA VAL A 232 -5.03 -15.30 -21.25
C VAL A 232 -4.40 -16.55 -21.88
N GLY A 233 -3.07 -16.53 -22.00
CA GLY A 233 -2.28 -17.66 -22.48
C GLY A 233 -2.17 -18.79 -21.45
N VAL A 234 -1.56 -19.90 -21.88
CA VAL A 234 -1.26 -21.05 -21.00
C VAL A 234 -0.27 -20.71 -19.87
N ASP A 235 0.47 -19.62 -20.04
CA ASP A 235 1.41 -19.03 -19.08
C ASP A 235 0.75 -18.00 -18.15
N GLU A 236 -0.58 -17.89 -18.19
CA GLU A 236 -1.39 -16.97 -17.40
C GLU A 236 -1.17 -15.47 -17.73
N LEU A 237 -0.44 -15.16 -18.81
CA LEU A 237 -0.22 -13.79 -19.28
C LEU A 237 -1.35 -13.33 -20.21
N ILE A 238 -1.76 -12.07 -20.06
CA ILE A 238 -2.75 -11.42 -20.92
C ILE A 238 -2.04 -10.94 -22.20
N ARG A 239 -2.37 -11.56 -23.33
CA ARG A 239 -1.70 -11.40 -24.64
C ARG A 239 -2.67 -11.04 -25.75
N TYR A 240 -2.14 -10.46 -26.83
CA TYR A 240 -2.89 -10.29 -28.07
C TYR A 240 -3.12 -11.65 -28.75
N PRO A 241 -4.37 -11.99 -29.10
CA PRO A 241 -4.67 -13.26 -29.76
C PRO A 241 -4.22 -13.23 -31.21
N ASP A 242 -3.84 -14.39 -31.75
CA ASP A 242 -3.42 -14.56 -33.15
C ASP A 242 -4.54 -14.26 -34.15
N THR A 243 -5.79 -14.20 -33.68
CA THR A 243 -6.96 -13.82 -34.47
C THR A 243 -7.12 -12.30 -34.64
N MET A 244 -6.27 -11.49 -34.02
CA MET A 244 -6.25 -10.05 -34.20
C MET A 244 -5.84 -9.68 -35.63
N GLN A 245 -6.47 -8.68 -36.24
CA GLN A 245 -6.07 -8.24 -37.60
C GLN A 245 -4.66 -7.63 -37.67
N ARG A 246 -4.16 -7.08 -36.56
CA ARG A 246 -2.82 -6.49 -36.45
C ARG A 246 -1.80 -7.57 -36.12
N GLU A 247 -1.29 -8.23 -37.15
CA GLU A 247 -0.31 -9.33 -37.04
C GLU A 247 0.94 -8.94 -36.25
N GLU A 248 1.32 -7.66 -36.30
CA GLU A 248 2.53 -7.19 -35.66
C GLU A 248 2.55 -7.36 -34.13
N TRP A 249 1.39 -7.57 -33.48
CA TRP A 249 1.27 -7.66 -32.02
C TRP A 249 0.96 -9.08 -31.51
N HIS A 250 0.78 -10.05 -32.42
CA HIS A 250 0.44 -11.44 -32.09
C HIS A 250 1.39 -12.07 -31.05
N GLY A 251 0.81 -12.74 -30.06
CA GLY A 251 1.53 -13.40 -28.97
C GLY A 251 2.26 -12.45 -28.01
N GLY A 252 2.27 -11.14 -28.27
CA GLY A 252 2.83 -10.13 -27.37
C GLY A 252 1.97 -9.95 -26.12
N VAL A 253 2.62 -9.59 -25.01
CA VAL A 253 1.90 -9.18 -23.80
C VAL A 253 1.22 -7.86 -24.08
N TYR A 254 -0.04 -7.77 -23.66
CA TYR A 254 -0.86 -6.61 -23.91
C TYR A 254 -0.29 -5.40 -23.16
N ILE A 255 -0.38 -4.21 -23.77
CA ILE A 255 0.16 -2.96 -23.21
C ILE A 255 -0.37 -2.71 -21.79
N TYR A 256 0.54 -2.43 -20.84
CA TYR A 256 0.27 -2.33 -19.40
C TYR A 256 -0.92 -1.44 -19.07
N ASN A 257 -0.89 -0.18 -19.52
CA ASN A 257 -1.96 0.77 -19.23
C ASN A 257 -3.32 0.35 -19.77
N ARG A 258 -3.40 -0.62 -20.69
CA ARG A 258 -4.65 -1.18 -21.19
C ARG A 258 -5.06 -2.46 -20.44
N VAL A 259 -4.11 -3.19 -19.86
CA VAL A 259 -4.37 -4.43 -19.09
C VAL A 259 -4.74 -4.15 -17.65
N PHE A 260 -4.08 -3.19 -17.02
CA PHE A 260 -4.27 -2.93 -15.60
C PHE A 260 -5.72 -2.62 -15.18
N PRO A 261 -6.59 -1.97 -15.99
CA PRO A 261 -8.00 -1.85 -15.67
C PRO A 261 -8.74 -3.20 -15.51
N ILE A 262 -8.33 -4.23 -16.25
CA ILE A 262 -8.87 -5.59 -16.06
C ILE A 262 -8.44 -6.11 -14.69
N MET A 263 -7.16 -5.92 -14.35
CA MET A 263 -6.59 -6.41 -13.10
C MET A 263 -7.19 -5.68 -11.89
N SER A 264 -7.36 -4.36 -11.97
CA SER A 264 -7.97 -3.56 -10.90
C SER A 264 -9.41 -4.00 -10.64
N GLY A 265 -10.21 -4.17 -11.70
CA GLY A 265 -11.57 -4.67 -11.57
C GLY A 265 -11.63 -6.11 -11.05
N ALA A 266 -10.68 -6.96 -11.44
CA ALA A 266 -10.60 -8.35 -10.98
C ALA A 266 -10.22 -8.46 -9.50
N ILE A 267 -9.34 -7.59 -8.99
CA ILE A 267 -8.98 -7.54 -7.56
C ILE A 267 -10.23 -7.29 -6.72
N ALA A 268 -11.01 -6.27 -7.06
CA ALA A 268 -12.21 -5.95 -6.31
C ALA A 268 -13.22 -7.11 -6.30
N LEU A 269 -13.36 -7.82 -7.43
CA LEU A 269 -14.23 -8.99 -7.50
C LEU A 269 -13.72 -10.18 -6.68
N ALA A 270 -12.42 -10.46 -6.70
CA ALA A 270 -11.81 -11.52 -5.92
C ALA A 270 -11.99 -11.30 -4.41
N GLU A 271 -11.73 -10.08 -3.93
CA GLU A 271 -11.94 -9.70 -2.53
C GLU A 271 -13.41 -9.81 -2.12
N ALA A 272 -14.34 -9.44 -3.02
CA ALA A 272 -15.76 -9.61 -2.76
C ALA A 272 -16.18 -11.08 -2.66
N TYR A 273 -15.68 -11.95 -3.54
CA TYR A 273 -15.94 -13.40 -3.46
C TYR A 273 -15.41 -14.01 -2.18
N GLU A 274 -14.22 -13.60 -1.73
CA GLU A 274 -13.67 -14.04 -0.43
C GLU A 274 -14.54 -13.57 0.74
N ALA A 275 -14.99 -12.31 0.72
CA ALA A 275 -15.86 -11.77 1.75
C ALA A 275 -17.24 -12.46 1.80
N PHE A 276 -17.78 -12.84 0.64
CA PHE A 276 -19.01 -13.65 0.56
C PHE A 276 -18.78 -15.14 0.88
N GLY A 277 -17.54 -15.63 0.83
CA GLY A 277 -17.23 -17.05 1.00
C GLY A 277 -17.65 -17.93 -0.18
N ILE A 278 -17.63 -17.40 -1.41
CA ILE A 278 -18.05 -18.10 -2.64
C ILE A 278 -16.95 -18.09 -3.70
N HIS A 279 -17.09 -18.92 -4.73
CA HIS A 279 -16.24 -18.95 -5.93
C HIS A 279 -14.71 -18.97 -5.69
N PRO A 280 -14.17 -19.82 -4.79
CA PRO A 280 -12.73 -19.91 -4.57
C PRO A 280 -11.95 -20.27 -5.85
N GLU A 281 -12.57 -20.95 -6.81
CA GLU A 281 -12.00 -21.26 -8.12
C GLU A 281 -11.75 -20.02 -8.98
N TYR A 282 -12.65 -19.03 -8.94
CA TYR A 282 -12.48 -17.77 -9.67
C TYR A 282 -11.41 -16.91 -8.99
N VAL A 283 -11.44 -16.83 -7.67
CA VAL A 283 -10.40 -16.15 -6.88
C VAL A 283 -9.02 -16.71 -7.24
N ALA A 284 -8.85 -18.04 -7.20
CA ALA A 284 -7.58 -18.68 -7.53
C ALA A 284 -7.14 -18.43 -8.98
N LYS A 285 -8.06 -18.31 -9.94
CA LYS A 285 -7.72 -17.99 -11.34
C LYS A 285 -7.31 -16.52 -11.49
N ILE A 286 -8.04 -15.60 -10.88
CA ILE A 286 -7.71 -14.17 -10.85
C ILE A 286 -6.31 -13.97 -10.28
N ASP A 287 -6.00 -14.65 -9.18
CA ASP A 287 -4.70 -14.52 -8.52
C ASP A 287 -3.54 -14.98 -9.40
N ARG A 288 -3.70 -16.13 -10.07
CA ARG A 288 -2.66 -16.63 -10.97
C ARG A 288 -2.40 -15.68 -12.14
N VAL A 289 -3.46 -15.15 -12.77
CA VAL A 289 -3.32 -14.22 -13.90
C VAL A 289 -2.70 -12.90 -13.46
N ASN A 290 -3.18 -12.32 -12.35
CA ASN A 290 -2.69 -11.04 -11.88
C ASN A 290 -1.23 -11.14 -11.37
N GLN A 291 -0.90 -12.21 -10.63
CA GLN A 291 0.47 -12.46 -10.19
C GLN A 291 1.42 -12.66 -11.37
N ALA A 292 1.03 -13.43 -12.39
CA ALA A 292 1.84 -13.63 -13.59
C ALA A 292 2.11 -12.30 -14.32
N MET A 293 1.08 -11.44 -14.46
CA MET A 293 1.24 -10.11 -15.07
C MET A 293 2.16 -9.19 -14.26
N ILE A 294 2.08 -9.23 -12.93
CA ILE A 294 2.96 -8.46 -12.04
C ILE A 294 4.40 -8.98 -12.15
N ASP A 295 4.62 -10.29 -12.07
CA ASP A 295 5.95 -10.88 -12.22
C ASP A 295 6.57 -10.55 -13.58
N PHE A 296 5.75 -10.57 -14.63
CA PHE A 296 6.18 -10.16 -15.97
C PHE A 296 6.62 -8.69 -16.02
N LEU A 297 5.82 -7.77 -15.47
CA LEU A 297 6.18 -6.35 -15.37
C LEU A 297 7.48 -6.16 -14.59
N LEU A 298 7.61 -6.80 -13.42
CA LEU A 298 8.80 -6.68 -12.57
C LEU A 298 10.06 -7.20 -13.28
N GLY A 299 9.95 -8.29 -14.04
CA GLY A 299 11.03 -8.80 -14.89
C GLY A 299 11.40 -7.87 -16.06
N GLN A 300 10.58 -6.86 -16.35
CA GLN A 300 10.81 -5.88 -17.40
C GLN A 300 11.36 -4.54 -16.87
N MET A 301 11.33 -4.32 -15.55
CA MET A 301 11.85 -3.12 -14.92
C MET A 301 13.38 -3.06 -14.95
N VAL A 302 13.90 -1.89 -15.31
CA VAL A 302 15.33 -1.58 -15.35
C VAL A 302 15.62 -0.56 -14.26
N TYR A 303 16.39 -1.01 -13.26
CA TYR A 303 16.85 -0.17 -12.15
C TYR A 303 18.20 0.46 -12.49
N PHE A 304 18.38 1.72 -12.12
CA PHE A 304 19.59 2.49 -12.36
C PHE A 304 19.78 3.56 -11.29
N GLU A 305 20.99 4.11 -11.17
CA GLU A 305 21.27 5.20 -10.22
C GLU A 305 21.19 6.57 -10.92
N ALA A 306 20.53 7.53 -10.29
CA ALA A 306 20.57 8.95 -10.66
C ALA A 306 20.71 9.78 -9.37
N ASN A 307 21.68 10.70 -9.33
CA ASN A 307 21.96 11.57 -8.17
C ASN A 307 22.08 10.81 -6.83
N GLY A 308 22.68 9.61 -6.83
CA GLY A 308 22.82 8.78 -5.63
C GLY A 308 21.52 8.12 -5.13
N LYS A 309 20.48 8.09 -5.95
CA LYS A 309 19.20 7.43 -5.66
C LYS A 309 18.91 6.35 -6.70
N GLU A 310 18.40 5.20 -6.24
CA GLU A 310 17.91 4.15 -7.14
C GLU A 310 16.60 4.60 -7.80
N CYS A 311 16.59 4.60 -9.13
CA CYS A 311 15.48 4.94 -10.01
C CYS A 311 15.10 3.72 -10.85
N VAL A 312 13.91 3.74 -11.45
CA VAL A 312 13.42 2.65 -12.30
C VAL A 312 12.67 3.18 -13.53
N PHE A 313 12.80 2.47 -14.65
CA PHE A 313 11.89 2.58 -15.79
C PHE A 313 11.52 1.19 -16.29
N TYR A 314 10.46 1.10 -17.10
CA TYR A 314 10.01 -0.12 -17.77
C TYR A 314 9.57 0.22 -19.21
N PRO A 315 9.50 -0.76 -20.12
CA PRO A 315 9.02 -0.53 -21.48
C PRO A 315 7.48 -0.39 -21.53
N TYR A 316 6.96 0.14 -22.63
CA TYR A 316 5.51 0.26 -22.89
C TYR A 316 4.82 -1.09 -23.09
N SER A 317 5.54 -2.03 -23.70
CA SER A 317 5.11 -3.41 -23.93
C SER A 317 6.32 -4.28 -24.19
N ASP A 318 6.15 -5.60 -24.10
CA ASP A 318 7.18 -6.56 -24.49
C ASP A 318 7.58 -6.40 -25.97
N TYR A 319 6.60 -6.10 -26.82
CA TYR A 319 6.80 -5.82 -28.23
C TYR A 319 7.64 -4.56 -28.47
N SER A 320 7.34 -3.47 -27.77
CA SER A 320 8.11 -2.22 -27.85
C SER A 320 9.56 -2.44 -27.43
N ARG A 321 9.79 -3.24 -26.38
CA ARG A 321 11.14 -3.62 -25.94
C ARG A 321 11.89 -4.47 -26.96
N LYS A 322 11.22 -5.44 -27.60
CA LYS A 322 11.83 -6.25 -28.68
C LYS A 322 12.29 -5.39 -29.84
N LYS A 323 11.52 -4.35 -30.21
CA LYS A 323 11.87 -3.40 -31.27
C LYS A 323 12.98 -2.43 -30.88
N ASN A 324 12.99 -1.99 -29.63
CA ASN A 324 13.98 -1.06 -29.11
C ASN A 324 14.28 -1.37 -27.63
N PRO A 325 15.43 -1.99 -27.32
CA PRO A 325 15.81 -2.32 -25.94
C PRO A 325 15.89 -1.12 -24.98
N ASP A 326 16.15 0.08 -25.51
CA ASP A 326 16.20 1.34 -24.75
C ASP A 326 14.84 2.01 -24.59
N GLN A 327 13.77 1.38 -25.08
CA GLN A 327 12.43 1.93 -24.98
C GLN A 327 11.99 1.96 -23.51
N SER A 328 11.46 3.12 -23.13
CA SER A 328 10.90 3.38 -21.81
C SER A 328 9.48 3.92 -21.98
N GLU A 329 8.63 3.60 -21.02
CA GLU A 329 7.29 4.15 -20.90
C GLU A 329 7.31 5.68 -20.96
N ASP A 330 6.30 6.25 -21.60
CA ASP A 330 6.13 7.71 -21.57
C ASP A 330 5.46 8.20 -20.29
N PHE A 331 5.71 9.47 -19.98
CA PHE A 331 5.26 10.10 -18.76
C PHE A 331 3.74 10.02 -18.58
N THR A 332 2.95 10.13 -19.66
CA THR A 332 1.49 10.11 -19.55
C THR A 332 0.97 8.69 -19.31
N HIS A 333 1.44 7.70 -20.07
CA HIS A 333 1.05 6.30 -19.81
C HIS A 333 1.55 5.82 -18.44
N GLY A 334 2.76 6.20 -18.04
CA GLY A 334 3.29 5.88 -16.70
C GLY A 334 2.46 6.46 -15.56
N SER A 335 1.72 7.57 -15.78
CA SER A 335 0.74 8.08 -14.81
C SER A 335 -0.43 7.10 -14.67
N PHE A 336 -0.95 6.59 -15.78
CA PHE A 336 -2.02 5.58 -15.75
C PHE A 336 -1.56 4.33 -15.02
N ASP A 337 -0.37 3.83 -15.35
CA ASP A 337 0.21 2.64 -14.74
C ASP A 337 0.44 2.84 -13.24
N SER A 338 0.93 4.02 -12.84
CA SER A 338 1.19 4.35 -11.45
C SER A 338 -0.07 4.41 -10.59
N ARG A 339 -1.23 4.71 -11.18
CA ARG A 339 -2.53 4.60 -10.49
C ARG A 339 -2.81 3.14 -10.11
N ASP A 340 -2.54 2.20 -11.00
CA ASP A 340 -2.76 0.78 -10.75
C ASP A 340 -1.64 0.18 -9.87
N PHE A 341 -0.41 0.68 -9.96
CA PHE A 341 0.68 0.32 -9.03
C PHE A 341 0.33 0.65 -7.58
N GLN A 342 -0.37 1.77 -7.37
CA GLN A 342 -0.88 2.10 -6.04
C GLN A 342 -1.84 1.02 -5.52
N LEU A 343 -2.75 0.53 -6.37
CA LEU A 343 -3.68 -0.54 -6.00
C LEU A 343 -2.94 -1.86 -5.76
N PHE A 344 -2.00 -2.24 -6.63
CA PHE A 344 -1.19 -3.46 -6.46
C PHE A 344 -0.44 -3.43 -5.13
N TYR A 345 0.23 -2.32 -4.84
CA TYR A 345 0.96 -2.12 -3.59
C TYR A 345 0.04 -2.14 -2.36
N ARG A 346 -1.09 -1.40 -2.40
CA ARG A 346 -2.00 -1.29 -1.25
C ARG A 346 -2.78 -2.58 -0.97
N SER A 347 -3.13 -3.35 -1.99
CA SER A 347 -3.85 -4.61 -1.81
C SER A 347 -3.03 -5.63 -0.99
N GLY A 348 -1.70 -5.60 -1.12
CA GLY A 348 -0.82 -6.63 -0.54
C GLY A 348 -1.06 -8.05 -1.07
N ARG A 349 -1.97 -8.22 -2.03
CA ARG A 349 -2.42 -9.52 -2.56
C ARG A 349 -1.39 -10.18 -3.46
N TYR A 350 -0.57 -9.37 -4.12
CA TYR A 350 0.43 -9.83 -5.09
C TYR A 350 1.83 -9.34 -4.71
N GLY A 351 2.86 -10.00 -5.26
CA GLY A 351 4.26 -9.70 -5.02
C GLY A 351 4.78 -8.37 -5.61
N PHE A 352 4.07 -7.24 -5.43
CA PHE A 352 4.49 -5.91 -5.89
C PHE A 352 5.29 -5.19 -4.79
N PRO A 353 6.62 -5.05 -4.90
CA PRO A 353 7.47 -4.68 -3.77
C PRO A 353 7.57 -3.18 -3.54
N GLU A 354 7.72 -2.77 -2.28
CA GLU A 354 7.93 -1.37 -1.87
C GLU A 354 9.13 -0.71 -2.59
N ARG A 355 10.17 -1.49 -2.94
CA ARG A 355 11.31 -1.02 -3.74
C ARG A 355 10.88 -0.32 -5.03
N VAL A 356 9.86 -0.84 -5.74
CA VAL A 356 9.34 -0.21 -6.96
C VAL A 356 8.74 1.15 -6.65
N VAL A 357 8.04 1.28 -5.53
CA VAL A 357 7.40 2.53 -5.10
C VAL A 357 8.44 3.61 -4.85
N HIS A 358 9.48 3.31 -4.06
CA HIS A 358 10.58 4.24 -3.80
C HIS A 358 11.35 4.58 -5.08
N ALA A 359 11.65 3.59 -5.92
CA ALA A 359 12.37 3.82 -7.16
C ALA A 359 11.58 4.66 -8.17
N MET A 360 10.26 4.46 -8.28
CA MET A 360 9.39 5.30 -9.12
C MET A 360 9.30 6.74 -8.60
N ALA A 361 9.17 6.92 -7.28
CA ALA A 361 9.19 8.25 -6.67
C ALA A 361 10.52 8.96 -6.94
N ASN A 362 11.65 8.24 -6.87
CA ASN A 362 12.95 8.79 -7.25
C ASN A 362 13.03 9.11 -8.74
N THR A 363 12.52 8.25 -9.63
CA THR A 363 12.48 8.54 -11.08
C THR A 363 11.76 9.85 -11.37
N LEU A 364 10.66 10.15 -10.68
CA LEU A 364 9.93 11.39 -10.89
C LEU A 364 10.78 12.64 -10.56
N VAL A 365 11.51 12.61 -9.45
CA VAL A 365 12.28 13.77 -8.99
C VAL A 365 13.64 13.86 -9.67
N GLU A 366 14.39 12.75 -9.75
CA GLU A 366 15.77 12.76 -10.20
C GLU A 366 15.92 12.72 -11.72
N VAL A 367 14.89 12.25 -12.44
CA VAL A 367 15.00 11.92 -13.87
C VAL A 367 13.93 12.61 -14.70
N ALA A 368 12.66 12.51 -14.30
CA ALA A 368 11.55 13.07 -15.06
C ALA A 368 11.47 14.58 -14.93
N ASP A 369 11.68 15.14 -13.74
CA ASP A 369 11.75 16.59 -13.54
C ASP A 369 12.95 17.21 -14.28
N LYS A 370 12.69 18.26 -15.06
CA LYS A 370 13.70 19.07 -15.75
C LYS A 370 13.75 20.51 -15.21
N GLY A 371 13.03 20.79 -14.13
CA GLY A 371 12.90 22.10 -13.54
C GLY A 371 12.02 23.05 -14.35
N ASN A 372 11.62 24.17 -13.72
CA ASN A 372 10.77 25.20 -14.32
C ASN A 372 9.46 24.63 -14.91
N GLY A 373 8.90 23.59 -14.30
CA GLY A 373 7.65 22.96 -14.74
C GLY A 373 7.77 22.18 -16.06
N LYS A 374 8.98 21.75 -16.43
CA LYS A 374 9.24 20.90 -17.60
C LYS A 374 9.50 19.47 -17.15
N PHE A 375 8.96 18.52 -17.91
CA PHE A 375 9.12 17.10 -17.65
C PHE A 375 9.69 16.36 -18.87
N ALA A 376 10.45 15.30 -18.61
CA ALA A 376 10.85 14.33 -19.62
C ALA A 376 9.63 13.66 -20.25
N GLU A 377 9.65 13.44 -21.57
CA GLU A 377 8.59 12.67 -22.23
C GLU A 377 8.59 11.20 -21.79
N ARG A 378 9.75 10.64 -21.44
CA ARG A 378 9.95 9.24 -21.07
C ARG A 378 10.50 9.09 -19.66
N LEU A 379 10.19 7.99 -18.99
CA LEU A 379 10.66 7.69 -17.63
C LEU A 379 12.19 7.51 -17.55
N ASN A 380 12.86 7.17 -18.66
CA ASN A 380 14.32 7.19 -18.76
C ASN A 380 14.92 8.60 -18.94
N GLY A 381 14.12 9.66 -18.83
CA GLY A 381 14.58 11.05 -18.86
C GLY A 381 14.74 11.66 -20.25
N LYS A 382 14.46 10.91 -21.33
CA LYS A 382 14.54 11.38 -22.72
C LYS A 382 13.28 12.14 -23.17
N GLY A 383 13.45 13.03 -24.14
CA GLY A 383 12.37 13.82 -24.72
C GLY A 383 11.82 14.91 -23.79
N ALA A 384 10.77 15.59 -24.21
CA ALA A 384 10.08 16.61 -23.40
C ALA A 384 8.56 16.46 -23.55
N VAL A 385 7.84 16.47 -22.43
CA VAL A 385 6.37 16.40 -22.43
C VAL A 385 5.80 17.57 -23.22
N LYS A 386 4.99 17.27 -24.24
CA LYS A 386 4.10 18.26 -24.85
C LYS A 386 2.94 18.50 -23.88
N LYS A 387 2.61 19.77 -23.61
CA LYS A 387 1.57 20.26 -22.67
C LYS A 387 0.68 19.15 -22.09
N GLY A 388 0.91 18.78 -20.84
CA GLY A 388 0.21 17.70 -20.16
C GLY A 388 -1.27 18.01 -19.89
N THR A 389 -2.01 16.97 -19.55
CA THR A 389 -3.43 17.02 -19.11
C THR A 389 -3.53 16.47 -17.69
N PRO A 390 -4.64 16.65 -16.94
CA PRO A 390 -4.76 16.11 -15.57
C PRO A 390 -4.34 14.64 -15.46
N ILE A 391 -4.81 13.83 -16.40
CA ILE A 391 -4.54 12.39 -16.43
C ILE A 391 -3.05 12.05 -16.67
N SER A 392 -2.26 13.00 -17.16
CA SER A 392 -0.81 12.86 -17.28
C SER A 392 -0.09 12.92 -15.93
N TYR A 393 -0.77 13.32 -14.85
CA TYR A 393 -0.15 13.59 -13.55
C TYR A 393 -0.81 12.86 -12.38
N ASP A 394 -2.11 12.55 -12.44
CA ASP A 394 -2.88 12.08 -11.30
C ASP A 394 -2.30 10.83 -10.64
N GLY A 395 -1.91 9.82 -11.42
CA GLY A 395 -1.40 8.57 -10.87
C GLY A 395 -0.01 8.67 -10.27
N TYR A 396 0.68 9.81 -10.39
CA TYR A 396 1.95 10.07 -9.72
C TYR A 396 1.79 10.76 -8.37
N ILE A 397 0.63 11.35 -8.07
CA ILE A 397 0.41 12.18 -6.88
C ILE A 397 0.74 11.42 -5.58
N TRP A 398 0.40 10.14 -5.51
CA TRP A 398 0.61 9.34 -4.31
C TRP A 398 2.07 9.10 -3.94
N TYR A 399 3.01 9.28 -4.88
CA TYR A 399 4.44 9.18 -4.59
C TYR A 399 4.93 10.32 -3.70
N ALA A 400 4.18 11.42 -3.57
CA ALA A 400 4.49 12.50 -2.63
C ALA A 400 4.53 12.02 -1.16
N ALA A 401 3.86 10.90 -0.84
CA ALA A 401 3.99 10.25 0.46
C ALA A 401 5.39 9.68 0.73
N TYR A 402 6.23 9.52 -0.30
CA TYR A 402 7.58 8.94 -0.24
C TYR A 402 8.67 9.95 -0.64
N ARG A 403 8.33 10.93 -1.49
CA ARG A 403 9.19 12.04 -1.91
C ARG A 403 8.43 13.36 -1.82
N PRO A 404 8.54 14.10 -0.70
CA PRO A 404 7.79 15.35 -0.49
C PRO A 404 8.00 16.41 -1.57
N GLU A 405 9.12 16.40 -2.28
CA GLU A 405 9.41 17.33 -3.38
C GLU A 405 8.37 17.27 -4.50
N ILE A 406 7.65 16.15 -4.62
CA ILE A 406 6.56 15.93 -5.58
C ILE A 406 5.39 16.92 -5.35
N TYR A 407 5.20 17.43 -4.12
CA TYR A 407 4.25 18.52 -3.89
C TYR A 407 4.56 19.72 -4.78
N ASP A 408 5.80 20.19 -4.76
CA ASP A 408 6.22 21.39 -5.46
C ASP A 408 6.28 21.14 -6.98
N ILE A 409 6.96 20.06 -7.40
CA ILE A 409 7.26 19.85 -8.82
C ILE A 409 6.03 19.41 -9.63
N LEU A 410 5.07 18.72 -9.00
CA LEU A 410 3.89 18.17 -9.69
C LEU A 410 2.59 18.80 -9.20
N ILE A 411 2.28 18.71 -7.91
CA ILE A 411 0.93 19.07 -7.41
C ILE A 411 0.71 20.58 -7.54
N ASP A 412 1.59 21.40 -6.97
CA ASP A 412 1.53 22.86 -7.03
C ASP A 412 1.72 23.37 -8.46
N TYR A 413 2.60 22.75 -9.23
CA TYR A 413 2.78 23.04 -10.65
C TYR A 413 1.47 22.90 -11.42
N THR A 414 0.77 21.77 -11.28
CA THR A 414 -0.46 21.51 -12.04
C THR A 414 -1.61 22.45 -11.65
N LEU A 415 -1.70 22.81 -10.36
CA LEU A 415 -2.69 23.76 -9.86
C LEU A 415 -2.41 25.18 -10.34
N THR A 416 -1.16 25.63 -10.23
CA THR A 416 -0.73 27.00 -10.59
C THR A 416 -0.85 27.26 -12.08
N ASN A 417 -0.56 26.27 -12.92
CA ASN A 417 -0.59 26.40 -14.38
C ASN A 417 -1.95 26.07 -15.01
N GLY A 418 -3.00 25.91 -14.20
CA GLY A 418 -4.35 25.64 -14.67
C GLY A 418 -4.47 24.30 -15.43
N ILE A 419 -3.62 23.33 -15.09
CA ILE A 419 -3.67 21.98 -15.69
C ILE A 419 -4.77 21.18 -15.01
N THR A 420 -4.88 21.25 -13.69
CA THR A 420 -5.84 20.48 -12.87
C THR A 420 -6.99 21.33 -12.33
N ARG A 421 -7.02 22.61 -12.71
CA ARG A 421 -8.03 23.58 -12.32
C ARG A 421 -8.35 24.53 -13.46
N LYS A 422 -9.63 24.69 -13.80
CA LYS A 422 -10.11 25.64 -14.81
C LYS A 422 -11.25 26.46 -14.23
N GLU A 423 -11.14 27.79 -14.29
CA GLU A 423 -12.19 28.72 -13.82
C GLU A 423 -12.68 28.44 -12.39
N GLY A 424 -11.76 28.02 -11.52
CA GLY A 424 -12.07 27.70 -10.13
C GLY A 424 -12.52 26.25 -9.89
N ILE A 425 -12.87 25.50 -10.93
CA ILE A 425 -13.35 24.11 -10.87
C ILE A 425 -12.17 23.14 -11.00
N TYR A 426 -12.12 22.12 -10.13
CA TYR A 426 -11.05 21.13 -10.08
C TYR A 426 -11.32 19.95 -11.03
N ASP A 427 -10.26 19.31 -11.51
CA ASP A 427 -10.34 17.97 -12.09
C ASP A 427 -10.51 16.93 -10.98
N SER A 428 -11.43 15.98 -11.16
CA SER A 428 -11.72 15.02 -10.10
C SER A 428 -10.64 13.94 -9.93
N TYR A 429 -9.84 13.63 -10.96
CA TYR A 429 -8.78 12.62 -10.83
C TYR A 429 -7.70 13.14 -9.89
N CYS A 430 -7.16 14.32 -10.22
CA CYS A 430 -6.10 14.92 -9.42
C CYS A 430 -6.62 15.31 -8.04
N LEU A 431 -7.83 15.87 -7.94
CA LEU A 431 -8.37 16.22 -6.62
C LEU A 431 -8.56 14.99 -5.74
N PHE A 432 -9.15 13.91 -6.26
CA PHE A 432 -9.31 12.67 -5.49
C PHE A 432 -7.96 12.14 -4.99
N GLU A 433 -6.93 12.09 -5.85
CA GLU A 433 -5.60 11.63 -5.45
C GLU A 433 -4.94 12.56 -4.42
N ILE A 434 -5.15 13.88 -4.50
CA ILE A 434 -4.67 14.85 -3.48
C ILE A 434 -5.39 14.59 -2.14
N LEU A 435 -6.71 14.47 -2.14
CA LEU A 435 -7.48 14.25 -0.90
C LEU A 435 -7.14 12.89 -0.27
N LYS A 436 -6.99 11.85 -1.09
CA LYS A 436 -6.54 10.52 -0.65
C LYS A 436 -5.11 10.56 -0.11
N LEU A 437 -4.22 11.35 -0.70
CA LEU A 437 -2.86 11.57 -0.20
C LEU A 437 -2.89 12.25 1.18
N LYS A 438 -3.72 13.28 1.38
CA LYS A 438 -3.91 13.95 2.68
C LYS A 438 -4.33 12.96 3.77
N ASP A 439 -5.37 12.15 3.49
CA ASP A 439 -5.83 11.08 4.40
C ASP A 439 -4.75 10.01 4.66
N THR A 440 -3.94 9.69 3.64
CA THR A 440 -2.87 8.69 3.78
C THR A 440 -1.70 9.21 4.62
N ILE A 441 -1.27 10.47 4.41
CA ILE A 441 -0.15 11.07 5.14
C ILE A 441 -0.54 11.34 6.59
N ALA A 442 -1.75 11.82 6.86
CA ALA A 442 -2.28 11.92 8.22
C ALA A 442 -2.18 10.57 8.94
N LYS A 443 -2.59 9.48 8.27
CA LYS A 443 -2.52 8.13 8.83
C LYS A 443 -1.12 7.50 8.90
N LYS A 444 -0.06 8.14 8.38
CA LYS A 444 1.29 7.56 8.47
C LYS A 444 1.81 7.65 9.90
N PRO A 445 2.45 6.58 10.42
CA PRO A 445 3.08 6.64 11.73
C PRO A 445 4.10 7.79 11.78
N LYS A 446 3.87 8.77 12.65
CA LYS A 446 4.76 9.92 12.84
C LYS A 446 5.88 9.52 13.80
N LEU A 447 7.13 9.50 13.33
CA LEU A 447 8.27 9.26 14.21
C LEU A 447 8.35 10.38 15.25
N ILE A 448 8.22 10.03 16.53
CA ILE A 448 8.25 10.99 17.66
C ILE A 448 9.45 10.77 18.59
N TYR A 449 10.09 9.61 18.50
CA TYR A 449 11.32 9.30 19.22
C TYR A 449 12.17 8.35 18.38
N SER A 450 13.48 8.58 18.34
CA SER A 450 14.44 7.65 17.76
C SER A 450 15.76 7.72 18.50
N ASN A 451 16.40 6.57 18.65
CA ASN A 451 17.73 6.47 19.24
C ASN A 451 18.52 5.33 18.56
N SER A 452 19.61 5.69 17.89
CA SER A 452 20.54 4.81 17.17
C SER A 452 21.78 4.45 17.99
N PHE A 453 21.91 4.93 19.23
CA PHE A 453 23.07 4.66 20.09
C PHE A 453 24.44 4.87 19.41
N ASP A 454 24.57 5.89 18.57
CA ASP A 454 25.82 6.20 17.86
C ASP A 454 26.94 6.66 18.81
N ASP A 455 26.58 7.33 19.91
CA ASP A 455 27.51 7.78 20.95
C ASP A 455 26.87 7.79 22.36
N ALA A 456 27.69 8.03 23.39
CA ALA A 456 27.28 7.92 24.79
C ALA A 456 26.14 8.89 25.22
N THR A 457 25.96 10.02 24.54
CA THR A 457 24.85 10.96 24.82
C THR A 457 23.49 10.33 24.56
N ALA A 458 23.43 9.27 23.74
CA ALA A 458 22.25 8.45 23.53
C ALA A 458 21.64 7.86 24.82
N LEU A 459 22.41 7.77 25.91
CA LEU A 459 21.95 7.27 27.20
C LEU A 459 21.36 8.35 28.12
N GLU A 460 21.45 9.63 27.76
CA GLU A 460 20.92 10.74 28.57
C GLU A 460 19.41 10.60 28.80
N ASP A 461 18.72 9.99 27.84
CA ASP A 461 17.29 9.72 27.88
C ASP A 461 16.89 8.49 28.71
N TRP A 462 17.85 7.80 29.30
CA TRP A 462 17.62 6.53 29.97
C TRP A 462 17.99 6.56 31.46
N ILE A 463 17.17 5.90 32.28
CA ILE A 463 17.34 5.82 33.74
C ILE A 463 17.42 4.35 34.16
N MET A 464 18.52 4.00 34.83
CA MET A 464 18.77 2.65 35.34
C MET A 464 18.18 2.45 36.73
N GLU A 465 17.37 1.41 36.90
CA GLU A 465 16.88 0.94 38.20
C GLU A 465 17.45 -0.45 38.51
N GLY A 466 18.32 -0.54 39.52
CA GLY A 466 19.00 -1.77 39.93
C GLY A 466 20.46 -1.85 39.43
N PRO A 467 21.16 -2.96 39.70
CA PRO A 467 22.58 -3.14 39.42
C PRO A 467 22.87 -3.47 37.94
N GLY A 468 22.24 -2.73 37.02
CA GLY A 468 22.52 -2.83 35.59
C GLY A 468 23.73 -2.00 35.17
N HIS A 469 24.21 -2.31 33.97
CA HIS A 469 25.20 -1.54 33.23
C HIS A 469 24.68 -1.32 31.81
N ALA A 470 24.67 -0.06 31.38
CA ALA A 470 24.34 0.36 30.03
C ALA A 470 25.53 1.16 29.48
N SER A 471 25.99 0.81 28.29
CA SER A 471 27.03 1.54 27.57
C SER A 471 26.81 1.45 26.07
N VAL A 472 27.38 2.39 25.32
CA VAL A 472 27.41 2.33 23.86
C VAL A 472 28.69 1.63 23.41
N GLN A 473 28.55 0.56 22.62
CA GLN A 473 29.64 -0.17 21.99
C GLN A 473 29.30 -0.45 20.53
N ASP A 474 30.22 -0.08 19.62
CA ASP A 474 30.08 -0.29 18.17
C ASP A 474 28.73 0.21 17.60
N GLY A 475 28.30 1.40 18.06
CA GLY A 475 27.03 2.01 17.64
C GLY A 475 25.78 1.31 18.18
N LYS A 476 25.89 0.56 19.28
CA LYS A 476 24.76 -0.19 19.88
C LYS A 476 24.75 -0.03 21.40
N LEU A 477 23.57 -0.10 21.99
CA LEU A 477 23.40 -0.21 23.44
C LEU A 477 23.78 -1.64 23.90
N LEU A 478 24.90 -1.76 24.60
CA LEU A 478 25.24 -2.91 25.41
C LEU A 478 24.51 -2.83 26.76
N LEU A 479 23.75 -3.88 27.08
CA LEU A 479 22.96 -3.93 28.31
C LEU A 479 23.13 -5.27 29.03
N HIS A 480 23.55 -5.21 30.30
CA HIS A 480 23.72 -6.39 31.15
C HIS A 480 23.74 -6.03 32.65
N SER A 481 23.66 -7.03 33.52
CA SER A 481 23.91 -6.83 34.97
C SER A 481 25.40 -6.58 35.20
N ARG A 482 25.77 -5.76 36.19
CA ARG A 482 27.19 -5.57 36.57
C ARG A 482 27.92 -6.89 36.88
N TYR A 483 27.16 -7.91 37.29
CA TYR A 483 27.69 -9.23 37.65
C TYR A 483 27.43 -10.31 36.58
N ALA A 484 26.91 -9.94 35.41
CA ALA A 484 26.49 -10.90 34.37
C ALA A 484 27.63 -11.81 33.89
N LYS A 485 28.81 -11.24 33.61
CA LYS A 485 29.96 -12.00 33.08
C LYS A 485 30.48 -13.03 34.08
N GLN A 486 30.63 -12.64 35.35
CA GLN A 486 31.06 -13.54 36.42
C GLN A 486 30.00 -14.63 36.67
N THR A 487 28.71 -14.26 36.67
CA THR A 487 27.61 -15.21 36.84
C THR A 487 27.55 -16.20 35.68
N GLN A 488 27.71 -15.75 34.44
CA GLN A 488 27.79 -16.63 33.28
C GLN A 488 28.94 -17.62 33.43
N LYS A 489 30.15 -17.14 33.74
CA LYS A 489 31.31 -18.02 33.95
C LYS A 489 31.03 -19.11 34.99
N PHE A 490 30.46 -18.72 36.14
CA PHE A 490 30.09 -19.66 37.20
C PHE A 490 29.05 -20.71 36.74
N ARG A 491 28.06 -20.29 35.94
CA ARG A 491 27.02 -21.18 35.40
C ARG A 491 27.58 -22.13 34.33
N ASP A 492 28.46 -21.63 33.45
CA ASP A 492 29.13 -22.41 32.41
C ASP A 492 30.08 -23.47 33.01
N GLU A 493 30.64 -23.21 34.19
CA GLU A 493 31.43 -24.17 35.00
C GLU A 493 30.57 -25.19 35.77
N GLY A 494 29.25 -25.21 35.56
CA GLY A 494 28.33 -26.21 36.12
C GLY A 494 27.57 -25.77 37.38
N GLY A 495 27.68 -24.49 37.79
CA GLY A 495 26.95 -23.95 38.93
C GLY A 495 25.43 -23.98 38.73
N SER A 496 24.66 -24.40 39.74
CA SER A 496 23.19 -24.37 39.69
C SER A 496 22.63 -22.94 39.77
N GLU A 497 21.35 -22.74 39.42
CA GLU A 497 20.74 -21.40 39.44
C GLU A 497 20.63 -20.87 40.88
N THR A 498 20.35 -21.76 41.83
CA THR A 498 20.33 -21.43 43.26
C THR A 498 21.73 -21.01 43.73
N ALA A 499 22.76 -21.78 43.39
CA ALA A 499 24.13 -21.45 43.75
C ALA A 499 24.63 -20.16 43.09
N ALA A 500 24.20 -19.89 41.85
CA ALA A 500 24.56 -18.66 41.16
C ALA A 500 23.98 -17.42 41.83
N ARG A 501 22.79 -17.53 42.45
CA ARG A 501 22.22 -16.42 43.22
C ARG A 501 23.07 -16.10 44.46
N ASP A 502 23.49 -17.12 45.20
CA ASP A 502 24.31 -16.94 46.40
C ASP A 502 25.70 -16.38 46.02
N PHE A 503 26.27 -16.86 44.90
CA PHE A 503 27.49 -16.31 44.32
C PHE A 503 27.37 -14.83 43.94
N VAL A 504 26.26 -14.43 43.31
CA VAL A 504 25.99 -13.02 42.97
C VAL A 504 25.80 -12.18 44.22
N GLU A 505 25.16 -12.72 45.26
CA GLU A 505 25.00 -12.05 46.54
C GLU A 505 26.36 -11.71 47.16
N GLU A 506 27.32 -12.66 47.14
CA GLU A 506 28.68 -12.44 47.61
C GLU A 506 29.44 -11.42 46.76
N LEU A 507 29.37 -11.51 45.43
CA LEU A 507 29.97 -10.52 44.52
C LEU A 507 29.44 -9.12 44.82
N MET A 508 28.13 -8.99 44.99
CA MET A 508 27.50 -7.71 45.29
C MET A 508 27.87 -7.20 46.68
N ARG A 509 27.97 -8.07 47.69
CA ARG A 509 28.42 -7.69 49.03
C ARG A 509 29.83 -7.12 49.00
N ASN A 510 30.71 -7.67 48.17
CA ASN A 510 32.08 -7.18 47.99
C ASN A 510 32.15 -5.85 47.21
N ASP A 511 31.21 -5.61 46.29
CA ASP A 511 31.16 -4.40 45.45
C ASP A 511 30.50 -3.20 46.16
N VAL A 512 29.34 -3.41 46.78
CA VAL A 512 28.50 -2.33 47.34
C VAL A 512 28.20 -2.48 48.84
N GLY A 513 28.79 -3.46 49.51
CA GLY A 513 28.61 -3.70 50.94
C GLY A 513 27.25 -4.30 51.32
N GLU A 514 27.06 -4.52 52.62
CA GLU A 514 25.88 -5.17 53.19
C GLU A 514 24.57 -4.41 52.90
N GLU A 515 24.60 -3.08 52.95
CA GLU A 515 23.41 -2.25 52.72
C GLU A 515 22.93 -2.32 51.25
N GLY A 516 23.86 -2.45 50.29
CA GLY A 516 23.50 -2.67 48.89
C GLY A 516 22.79 -4.02 48.67
N VAL A 517 23.27 -5.08 49.34
CA VAL A 517 22.62 -6.41 49.30
C VAL A 517 21.25 -6.38 49.97
N LYS A 518 21.13 -5.72 51.13
CA LYS A 518 19.84 -5.53 51.83
C LYS A 518 18.82 -4.82 50.96
N ALA A 519 19.22 -3.83 50.15
CA ALA A 519 18.31 -3.14 49.24
C ALA A 519 17.66 -4.07 48.20
N LEU A 520 18.33 -5.16 47.82
CA LEU A 520 17.81 -6.20 46.91
C LEU A 520 17.31 -7.44 47.64
N THR A 521 17.13 -7.39 48.96
CA THR A 521 16.63 -8.50 49.76
C THR A 521 15.16 -8.29 50.11
N VAL A 522 14.33 -9.32 49.88
CA VAL A 522 12.91 -9.33 50.23
C VAL A 522 12.62 -10.57 51.06
N ASP A 523 11.99 -10.40 52.21
CA ASP A 523 11.67 -11.48 53.16
C ASP A 523 12.88 -12.37 53.51
N GLY A 524 14.04 -11.72 53.71
CA GLY A 524 15.30 -12.40 54.04
C GLY A 524 15.95 -13.15 52.88
N LYS A 525 15.46 -12.98 51.64
CA LYS A 525 16.03 -13.62 50.44
C LYS A 525 16.49 -12.58 49.43
N PHE A 526 17.77 -12.63 49.08
CA PHE A 526 18.33 -11.84 47.98
C PHE A 526 17.58 -12.13 46.68
N GLN A 527 17.19 -11.09 45.95
CA GLN A 527 16.34 -11.18 44.74
C GLN A 527 17.15 -11.16 43.43
N ASN A 528 18.45 -11.47 43.50
CA ASN A 528 19.38 -11.44 42.38
C ASN A 528 19.60 -10.01 41.82
N ALA A 529 20.58 -9.84 40.93
CA ALA A 529 21.01 -8.56 40.39
C ALA A 529 20.29 -8.19 39.08
N HIS A 530 18.96 -8.32 39.06
CA HIS A 530 18.11 -7.92 37.94
C HIS A 530 17.95 -6.39 37.88
N PHE A 531 17.65 -5.83 36.71
CA PHE A 531 17.54 -4.38 36.54
C PHE A 531 16.51 -4.00 35.47
N VAL A 532 16.13 -2.73 35.44
CA VAL A 532 15.25 -2.14 34.41
C VAL A 532 15.88 -0.83 33.93
N LEU A 533 15.98 -0.65 32.62
CA LEU A 533 16.44 0.59 32.00
C LEU A 533 15.24 1.29 31.34
N TRP A 534 14.77 2.37 31.96
CA TRP A 534 13.62 3.14 31.50
C TRP A 534 14.02 4.25 30.55
N ASN A 535 13.21 4.51 29.52
CA ASN A 535 13.32 5.72 28.73
C ASN A 535 12.50 6.86 29.37
N LYS A 536 12.98 8.10 29.29
CA LYS A 536 12.30 9.31 29.82
C LYS A 536 11.16 9.83 28.93
N ASN A 537 11.04 9.35 27.70
CA ASN A 537 10.03 9.80 26.75
C ASN A 537 8.83 8.83 26.74
N PRO A 538 7.62 9.27 27.12
CA PRO A 538 6.44 8.42 27.05
C PRO A 538 5.96 8.26 25.60
N ALA A 539 5.41 7.08 25.28
CA ALA A 539 4.67 6.84 24.05
C ALA A 539 3.21 7.36 24.17
N PRO A 540 2.58 7.79 23.06
CA PRO A 540 1.19 8.22 23.04
C PRO A 540 0.24 7.02 23.14
N GLU A 541 -1.08 7.25 23.03
CA GLU A 541 -2.10 6.20 23.18
C GLU A 541 -1.99 5.09 22.14
N ASN A 542 -1.84 5.48 20.88
CA ASN A 542 -1.67 4.60 19.73
C ASN A 542 -0.26 4.80 19.18
N TYR A 543 0.53 3.74 19.12
CA TYR A 543 1.93 3.85 18.72
C TYR A 543 2.51 2.54 18.21
N ILE A 544 3.64 2.67 17.51
CA ILE A 544 4.54 1.58 17.17
C ILE A 544 5.83 1.77 17.96
N PHE A 545 6.25 0.75 18.70
CA PHE A 545 7.60 0.63 19.24
C PHE A 545 8.39 -0.32 18.34
N GLU A 546 9.59 0.07 17.92
CA GLU A 546 10.55 -0.79 17.23
C GLU A 546 11.89 -0.77 17.94
N CYS A 547 12.60 -1.91 17.92
CA CYS A 547 14.03 -1.95 18.19
C CYS A 547 14.69 -3.16 17.53
N ASP A 548 16.00 -3.05 17.30
CA ASP A 548 16.85 -4.17 16.96
C ASP A 548 17.38 -4.81 18.25
N PHE A 549 17.45 -6.14 18.26
CA PHE A 549 17.92 -6.93 19.40
C PHE A 549 18.86 -8.04 18.95
N GLN A 550 19.95 -8.23 19.68
CA GLN A 550 20.85 -9.38 19.53
C GLN A 550 21.25 -9.89 20.91
N SER A 551 21.14 -11.20 21.14
CA SER A 551 21.61 -11.77 22.40
C SER A 551 23.11 -12.00 22.38
N LEU A 552 23.76 -11.83 23.52
CA LEU A 552 25.20 -12.08 23.69
C LEU A 552 25.48 -13.39 24.45
N ASN A 553 24.46 -14.04 24.99
CA ASN A 553 24.58 -15.37 25.59
C ASN A 553 23.24 -16.14 25.53
N THR A 554 23.24 -17.39 25.96
CA THR A 554 22.06 -18.27 25.91
C THR A 554 21.18 -18.16 27.16
N TYR A 555 21.46 -17.22 28.06
CA TYR A 555 20.74 -17.13 29.33
C TYR A 555 19.48 -16.27 29.20
N PRO A 556 18.31 -16.76 29.65
CA PRO A 556 17.12 -15.93 29.77
C PRO A 556 17.30 -14.89 30.89
N LEU A 557 16.56 -13.79 30.95
CA LEU A 557 15.33 -13.45 30.22
C LEU A 557 15.36 -11.97 29.83
N HIS A 558 14.93 -11.66 28.60
CA HIS A 558 14.76 -10.31 28.10
C HIS A 558 13.28 -9.89 28.13
N MET A 559 13.02 -8.61 28.39
CA MET A 559 11.67 -8.07 28.45
C MET A 559 11.61 -6.65 27.91
N ILE A 560 10.59 -6.36 27.08
CA ILE A 560 10.14 -4.99 26.81
C ILE A 560 8.94 -4.70 27.73
N MET A 561 9.05 -3.63 28.50
CA MET A 561 7.97 -3.05 29.30
C MET A 561 7.45 -1.82 28.55
N PHE A 562 6.13 -1.64 28.43
CA PHE A 562 5.52 -0.56 27.65
C PHE A 562 4.13 -0.18 28.18
N SER A 563 3.60 0.97 27.76
CA SER A 563 2.37 1.59 28.31
C SER A 563 2.38 1.64 29.85
N HIS A 564 3.54 1.93 30.46
CA HIS A 564 3.66 1.97 31.90
C HIS A 564 3.39 3.36 32.47
N LEU A 565 2.56 3.42 33.51
CA LEU A 565 2.25 4.60 34.32
C LEU A 565 2.07 4.17 35.78
N GLY A 566 2.03 5.15 36.68
CA GLY A 566 1.48 4.95 38.02
C GLY A 566 0.01 4.53 37.97
N LEU A 567 -0.51 3.88 39.02
CA LEU A 567 -1.91 3.46 39.09
C LEU A 567 -2.90 4.64 38.97
N GLY A 568 -2.49 5.86 39.31
CA GLY A 568 -3.25 7.10 39.12
C GLY A 568 -2.99 7.80 37.78
N GLY A 569 -2.21 7.18 36.88
CA GLY A 569 -1.81 7.75 35.59
C GLY A 569 -0.54 8.62 35.66
N GLU A 570 0.18 8.62 36.79
CA GLU A 570 1.38 9.41 36.98
C GLU A 570 2.55 8.92 36.12
N SER A 571 3.55 9.78 35.91
CA SER A 571 4.82 9.38 35.34
C SER A 571 5.43 8.23 36.15
N VAL A 572 6.09 7.26 35.49
CA VAL A 572 6.85 6.24 36.22
C VAL A 572 7.95 6.85 37.09
N PHE A 573 8.40 8.07 36.79
CA PHE A 573 9.41 8.81 37.55
C PHE A 573 8.82 9.74 38.61
N ASP A 574 7.50 9.69 38.84
CA ASP A 574 6.87 10.51 39.87
C ASP A 574 7.45 10.15 41.26
N PRO A 575 7.93 11.16 42.03
CA PRO A 575 8.56 10.92 43.34
C PRO A 575 7.58 10.38 44.40
N GLY A 576 6.27 10.46 44.16
CA GLY A 576 5.23 9.88 45.01
C GLY A 576 5.07 8.36 44.85
N LEU A 577 5.63 7.76 43.80
CA LEU A 577 5.61 6.31 43.59
C LEU A 577 6.65 5.61 44.48
N LYS A 578 6.36 4.35 44.83
CA LYS A 578 7.24 3.52 45.65
C LYS A 578 8.60 3.34 44.96
N PRO A 579 9.71 3.41 45.71
CA PRO A 579 11.05 3.17 45.17
C PRO A 579 11.18 1.80 44.48
N ARG A 580 11.96 1.78 43.40
CA ARG A 580 12.23 0.60 42.58
C ARG A 580 13.71 0.47 42.30
N ASN A 581 14.17 -0.77 42.12
CA ASN A 581 15.59 -1.10 42.04
C ASN A 581 15.83 -2.42 41.29
N GLY A 582 14.97 -2.77 40.33
CA GLY A 582 15.12 -3.99 39.54
C GLY A 582 14.47 -5.24 40.14
N ILE A 583 13.97 -5.20 41.39
CA ILE A 583 13.19 -6.31 41.98
C ILE A 583 11.83 -6.45 41.26
N ALA A 584 11.58 -7.62 40.66
CA ALA A 584 10.37 -7.87 39.87
C ALA A 584 9.06 -7.57 40.63
N GLY A 585 9.01 -7.85 41.94
CA GLY A 585 7.84 -7.56 42.77
C GLY A 585 7.43 -6.08 42.78
N ARG A 586 8.39 -5.16 42.65
CA ARG A 586 8.15 -3.71 42.65
C ARG A 586 7.44 -3.20 41.38
N TYR A 587 7.61 -3.91 40.27
CA TYR A 587 6.95 -3.60 38.99
C TYR A 587 5.66 -4.39 38.77
N THR A 588 5.56 -5.57 39.39
CA THR A 588 4.48 -6.53 39.12
C THR A 588 3.41 -6.56 40.20
N LYS A 589 3.69 -6.01 41.37
CA LYS A 589 2.77 -5.91 42.52
C LYS A 589 2.86 -4.53 43.21
N GLY A 590 3.52 -3.58 42.56
CA GLY A 590 3.71 -2.24 43.07
C GLY A 590 2.53 -1.33 42.73
N ASP A 591 2.84 -0.05 42.59
CA ASP A 591 1.94 1.04 42.24
C ASP A 591 2.06 1.43 40.75
N LEU A 592 2.44 0.48 39.89
CA LEU A 592 2.51 0.65 38.44
C LEU A 592 1.47 -0.24 37.73
N VAL A 593 0.95 0.28 36.63
CA VAL A 593 0.17 -0.44 35.62
C VAL A 593 0.92 -0.41 34.29
N GLY A 594 0.87 -1.49 33.51
CA GLY A 594 1.57 -1.54 32.22
C GLY A 594 1.70 -2.94 31.65
N TYR A 595 2.11 -3.04 30.39
CA TYR A 595 2.34 -4.31 29.70
C TYR A 595 3.81 -4.71 29.70
N ARG A 596 4.08 -6.01 29.77
CA ARG A 596 5.41 -6.56 29.54
C ARG A 596 5.36 -7.75 28.60
N ILE A 597 6.26 -7.76 27.63
CA ILE A 597 6.52 -8.91 26.75
C ILE A 597 7.85 -9.50 27.18
N SER A 598 7.83 -10.74 27.68
CA SER A 598 9.05 -11.49 27.94
C SER A 598 9.38 -12.36 26.72
N TYR A 599 10.60 -12.24 26.21
CA TYR A 599 11.11 -12.96 25.04
C TYR A 599 12.57 -13.41 25.32
N PHE A 600 13.13 -14.19 24.40
CA PHE A 600 14.42 -14.86 24.54
C PHE A 600 14.46 -15.76 25.77
N HIS A 601 13.84 -16.93 25.64
CA HIS A 601 13.89 -17.96 26.66
C HIS A 601 14.15 -19.31 25.99
N PRO A 602 15.42 -19.68 25.74
CA PRO A 602 15.77 -20.78 24.83
C PRO A 602 15.16 -22.16 25.18
N GLN A 603 14.79 -22.40 26.44
CA GLN A 603 14.12 -23.65 26.84
C GLN A 603 12.59 -23.64 26.63
N ARG A 604 12.00 -22.45 26.50
CA ARG A 604 10.55 -22.24 26.41
C ARG A 604 10.12 -21.89 24.99
N GLU A 605 10.96 -21.20 24.22
CA GLU A 605 10.73 -20.83 22.83
C GLU A 605 9.43 -20.02 22.62
N THR A 606 8.99 -19.31 23.68
CA THR A 606 7.78 -18.48 23.62
C THR A 606 7.98 -17.08 24.17
N SER A 607 7.33 -16.14 23.49
CA SER A 607 7.07 -14.78 23.95
C SER A 607 5.76 -14.75 24.74
N ASN A 608 5.74 -14.04 25.88
CA ASN A 608 4.55 -13.93 26.73
C ASN A 608 4.21 -12.48 27.05
N LEU A 609 2.98 -12.06 26.73
CA LEU A 609 2.42 -10.80 27.18
C LEU A 609 1.78 -10.96 28.57
N ARG A 610 2.11 -10.04 29.48
CA ARG A 610 1.47 -9.90 30.79
C ARG A 610 1.15 -8.44 31.06
N LYS A 611 0.20 -8.19 31.96
CA LYS A 611 -0.16 -6.85 32.42
C LYS A 611 0.02 -6.72 33.94
N SER A 612 0.74 -5.71 34.39
CA SER A 612 0.83 -5.32 35.81
C SER A 612 -0.40 -4.49 36.23
N PRO A 613 -0.85 -4.55 37.50
CA PRO A 613 -0.29 -5.28 38.65
C PRO A 613 -0.67 -6.78 38.72
N GLU A 614 -1.04 -7.41 37.60
CA GLU A 614 -1.38 -8.83 37.55
C GLU A 614 -0.18 -9.70 37.10
N LYS A 615 -0.16 -10.98 37.49
CA LYS A 615 0.87 -11.94 37.05
C LYS A 615 0.41 -12.88 35.94
N LYS A 616 -0.86 -12.76 35.52
CA LYS A 616 -1.47 -13.64 34.53
C LYS A 616 -0.86 -13.38 33.15
N ILE A 617 -0.65 -14.48 32.43
CA ILE A 617 -0.35 -14.43 31.00
C ILE A 617 -1.65 -14.05 30.30
N LEU A 618 -1.59 -13.01 29.48
CA LEU A 618 -2.70 -12.58 28.63
C LEU A 618 -2.70 -13.36 27.32
N ILE A 619 -1.52 -13.54 26.73
CA ILE A 619 -1.32 -14.36 25.53
C ILE A 619 0.13 -14.85 25.45
N THR A 620 0.30 -15.99 24.78
CA THR A 620 1.59 -16.61 24.45
C THR A 620 1.69 -16.77 22.94
N GLY A 621 2.86 -16.51 22.37
CA GLY A 621 3.17 -16.76 20.97
C GLY A 621 4.60 -17.29 20.79
N GLY A 622 4.92 -17.76 19.59
CA GLY A 622 6.26 -18.27 19.28
C GLY A 622 7.33 -17.18 19.38
N ASP A 623 8.54 -17.56 19.82
CA ASP A 623 9.67 -16.65 19.94
C ASP A 623 10.70 -16.86 18.82
N GLY A 624 10.64 -16.03 17.79
CA GLY A 624 11.58 -16.09 16.67
C GLY A 624 13.01 -15.64 17.02
N THR A 625 13.27 -15.15 18.23
CA THR A 625 14.63 -14.75 18.65
C THR A 625 15.50 -15.92 19.11
N ASP A 626 14.87 -17.06 19.43
CA ASP A 626 15.59 -18.26 19.88
C ASP A 626 16.19 -19.07 18.69
N GLU A 627 15.70 -18.89 17.46
CA GLU A 627 16.14 -19.65 16.27
C GLU A 627 17.59 -19.37 15.85
N ASN A 628 18.05 -18.12 15.99
CA ASN A 628 19.41 -17.69 15.63
C ASN A 628 19.85 -16.57 16.60
N PRO A 629 20.14 -16.92 17.87
CA PRO A 629 20.23 -15.97 18.99
C PRO A 629 21.34 -14.92 18.85
N ASP A 630 22.37 -15.23 18.05
CA ASP A 630 23.52 -14.39 17.76
C ASP A 630 23.28 -13.41 16.60
N ARG A 631 22.11 -13.47 15.92
CA ARG A 631 21.74 -12.52 14.87
C ARG A 631 20.96 -11.34 15.43
N VAL A 632 20.96 -10.26 14.65
CA VAL A 632 20.08 -9.12 14.90
C VAL A 632 18.65 -9.49 14.50
N HIS A 633 17.72 -9.28 15.43
CA HIS A 633 16.30 -9.47 15.27
C HIS A 633 15.57 -8.14 15.35
N LYS A 634 14.62 -7.92 14.43
CA LYS A 634 13.76 -6.72 14.43
C LYS A 634 12.52 -6.98 15.26
N LEU A 635 12.40 -6.26 16.36
CA LEU A 635 11.28 -6.34 17.29
C LEU A 635 10.32 -5.19 17.01
N ARG A 636 9.00 -5.48 16.91
CA ARG A 636 7.97 -4.45 16.75
C ARG A 636 6.75 -4.75 17.61
N ILE A 637 6.32 -3.76 18.38
CA ILE A 637 5.02 -3.73 19.08
C ILE A 637 4.14 -2.68 18.38
N THR A 638 2.94 -3.07 17.96
CA THR A 638 1.91 -2.13 17.51
C THR A 638 0.80 -2.09 18.55
N LYS A 639 0.55 -0.91 19.13
CA LYS A 639 -0.49 -0.68 20.13
C LYS A 639 -1.51 0.31 19.57
N ILE A 640 -2.76 -0.13 19.38
CA ILE A 640 -3.87 0.71 18.87
C ILE A 640 -5.11 0.40 19.70
N GLY A 641 -5.65 1.38 20.43
CA GLY A 641 -6.84 1.22 21.26
C GLY A 641 -6.70 0.04 22.23
N ASN A 642 -7.57 -0.95 22.15
CA ASN A 642 -7.51 -2.15 22.99
C ASN A 642 -6.63 -3.28 22.43
N LYS A 643 -5.97 -3.09 21.27
CA LYS A 643 -5.19 -4.12 20.57
C LYS A 643 -3.68 -3.94 20.77
N VAL A 644 -2.99 -5.03 21.05
CA VAL A 644 -1.51 -5.14 21.08
C VAL A 644 -1.09 -6.23 20.09
N GLU A 645 -0.20 -5.91 19.17
CA GLU A 645 0.42 -6.88 18.26
C GLU A 645 1.93 -6.93 18.48
N TRP A 646 2.49 -8.15 18.52
CA TRP A 646 3.91 -8.41 18.67
C TRP A 646 4.44 -9.15 17.45
N THR A 647 5.45 -8.59 16.80
CA THR A 647 6.11 -9.18 15.63
C THR A 647 7.63 -9.24 15.84
N ILE A 648 8.23 -10.31 15.34
CA ILE A 648 9.67 -10.56 15.35
C ILE A 648 10.08 -10.82 13.89
N ASN A 649 11.02 -10.05 13.36
CA ASN A 649 11.46 -10.11 11.95
C ASN A 649 10.30 -10.01 10.95
N GLY A 650 9.30 -9.16 11.26
CA GLY A 650 8.10 -8.99 10.44
C GLY A 650 7.09 -10.15 10.52
N LYS A 651 7.41 -11.24 11.22
CA LYS A 651 6.49 -12.35 11.46
C LYS A 651 5.72 -12.12 12.76
N LYS A 652 4.41 -12.29 12.71
CA LYS A 652 3.54 -12.16 13.89
C LYS A 652 3.79 -13.29 14.89
N SER A 653 4.09 -12.92 16.13
CA SER A 653 4.15 -13.84 17.27
C SER A 653 2.76 -14.00 17.90
N PHE A 654 2.08 -12.89 18.20
CA PHE A 654 0.70 -12.89 18.68
C PHE A 654 -0.01 -11.55 18.47
N THR A 655 -1.34 -11.56 18.61
CA THR A 655 -2.20 -10.38 18.75
C THR A 655 -3.08 -10.56 19.99
N TYR A 656 -3.10 -9.57 20.87
CA TYR A 656 -3.97 -9.50 22.04
C TYR A 656 -5.01 -8.39 21.87
N ILE A 657 -6.24 -8.66 22.27
CA ILE A 657 -7.33 -7.68 22.33
C ILE A 657 -7.85 -7.67 23.77
N GLU A 658 -7.83 -6.50 24.42
CA GLU A 658 -8.44 -6.31 25.73
C GLU A 658 -9.95 -6.13 25.56
N GLU A 659 -10.72 -7.12 26.00
CA GLU A 659 -12.18 -7.11 25.90
C GLU A 659 -12.84 -6.26 26.99
N ASN A 660 -12.16 -6.01 28.12
CA ASN A 660 -12.69 -5.15 29.16
C ASN A 660 -12.23 -3.69 28.95
N PRO A 661 -13.14 -2.76 28.59
CA PRO A 661 -12.79 -1.36 28.35
C PRO A 661 -12.08 -0.67 29.52
N GLU A 662 -12.43 -1.02 30.77
CA GLU A 662 -11.82 -0.45 31.98
C GLU A 662 -10.36 -0.92 32.18
N LYS A 663 -9.97 -1.98 31.48
CA LYS A 663 -8.61 -2.53 31.48
C LYS A 663 -7.80 -2.11 30.25
N VAL A 664 -8.35 -1.33 29.33
CA VAL A 664 -7.56 -0.83 28.21
C VAL A 664 -6.49 0.13 28.74
N LEU A 665 -5.23 -0.12 28.38
CA LEU A 665 -4.14 0.80 28.69
C LEU A 665 -3.89 1.72 27.50
N GLY A 666 -3.68 3.00 27.78
CA GLY A 666 -3.29 4.00 26.78
C GLY A 666 -1.78 4.05 26.55
N GLY A 667 -1.26 5.27 26.44
CA GLY A 667 0.16 5.54 26.31
C GLY A 667 0.92 5.34 27.63
N GLY A 668 2.18 5.72 27.64
CA GLY A 668 3.02 5.64 28.83
C GLY A 668 4.47 5.31 28.52
N TYR A 669 5.23 5.06 29.57
CA TYR A 669 6.68 4.85 29.48
C TYR A 669 7.01 3.43 29.04
N PHE A 670 8.21 3.29 28.46
CA PHE A 670 8.76 2.00 28.05
C PHE A 670 10.15 1.77 28.65
N ALA A 671 10.51 0.50 28.78
CA ALA A 671 11.78 0.08 29.35
C ALA A 671 12.23 -1.27 28.82
N ILE A 672 13.53 -1.51 28.95
CA ILE A 672 14.15 -2.81 28.71
C ILE A 672 14.54 -3.40 30.06
N ARG A 673 14.11 -4.64 30.32
CA ARG A 673 14.41 -5.37 31.56
C ARG A 673 15.14 -6.66 31.24
N LEU A 674 16.23 -6.92 31.96
CA LEU A 674 16.98 -8.18 31.88
C LEU A 674 17.07 -8.85 33.24
N MET A 675 17.15 -10.17 33.21
CA MET A 675 17.49 -10.99 34.37
C MET A 675 18.96 -11.44 34.27
N ASN A 676 19.78 -11.10 35.28
CA ASN A 676 21.12 -11.67 35.43
C ASN A 676 21.09 -13.22 35.26
N PRO A 677 21.93 -13.82 34.38
CA PRO A 677 23.09 -13.25 33.69
C PRO A 677 22.88 -12.84 32.22
N ALA A 678 21.64 -12.61 31.77
CA ALA A 678 21.36 -12.21 30.40
C ALA A 678 22.13 -10.95 29.98
N MET A 679 22.58 -10.95 28.72
CA MET A 679 23.32 -9.85 28.09
C MET A 679 22.81 -9.65 26.67
N GLY A 680 22.59 -8.41 26.24
CA GLY A 680 22.12 -8.12 24.89
C GLY A 680 22.64 -6.81 24.32
N LEU A 681 22.66 -6.75 23.00
CA LEU A 681 22.84 -5.52 22.21
C LEU A 681 21.47 -5.06 21.70
N TYR A 682 21.26 -3.76 21.76
CA TYR A 682 20.05 -3.10 21.28
C TYR A 682 20.41 -1.92 20.38
N ASP A 683 19.60 -1.68 19.36
CA ASP A 683 19.80 -0.58 18.44
C ASP A 683 18.47 -0.11 17.83
N ASN A 684 18.48 1.03 17.13
CA ASN A 684 17.38 1.55 16.33
C ASN A 684 16.04 1.60 17.10
N VAL A 685 16.08 2.06 18.35
CA VAL A 685 14.87 2.20 19.18
C VAL A 685 14.05 3.35 18.62
N LYS A 686 12.82 3.08 18.18
CA LYS A 686 11.92 4.08 17.58
C LYS A 686 10.53 4.00 18.17
N ILE A 687 9.91 5.17 18.37
CA ILE A 687 8.49 5.31 18.65
C ILE A 687 7.84 6.10 17.53
N TYR A 688 6.80 5.53 16.93
CA TYR A 688 5.94 6.23 16.00
C TYR A 688 4.58 6.46 16.66
N ALA A 689 4.10 7.71 16.67
CA ALA A 689 2.71 8.00 16.98
C ALA A 689 1.82 7.55 15.81
N LEU A 690 0.67 6.98 16.14
CA LEU A 690 -0.38 6.66 15.18
C LEU A 690 -1.55 7.62 15.43
N ASP A 691 -2.04 8.25 14.38
CA ASP A 691 -3.27 9.04 14.48
C ASP A 691 -4.44 8.06 14.74
N GLY A 692 -5.29 8.43 15.71
CA GLY A 692 -6.33 7.56 16.28
C GLY A 692 -7.58 7.40 15.43
#